data_AF-D5BXY4-F1
#
_entry.id   AF-D5BXY4-F1
#
_cell.length_a   1.000
_cell.length_b   1.000
_cell.length_c   1.000
_cell.angle_alpha   90.00
_cell.angle_beta   90.00
_cell.angle_gamma   90.00
#
_symmetry.space_group_name_H-M   'P 1'
#
loop_
_entity.id
_entity.type
_entity.pdbx_description
1 polymer ?
#
loop_
_entity_poly.entity_id
_entity_poly.type
_entity_poly.pdbx_seq_one_letter_code
_entity_poly.pdbx_strand_id
1 'polypeptide(L)'
;MNKNIPSFDEVILGCFFQDLGKFMQRAHGAVSQMPAEVRQRESVLLPVYNGRYGYKHVLWSEAFFHWMERQGLSFPGGVNLNQVRNMAVFHHKPEAFGALGRLAAEADRLSSGMDRKAQDEEDELKTGERGWDHFIKTPLVSTFSQVDLGLGEPQRRYHPLLELNPHENIQPRPLEALAIDSYPAQYRQLWKGFCGEFTRLCQEMNNLPLFHESLLSLSERYTWAIPSSTVDLPDISLHDHNQTVAAIGACLYQFHEARRELDNEAAIRDREIPKFRLLVGDLSGIQHSLFLLAHQQVKGVNKILRARSFLMGMILEAAALLCRETLLASPYQFIQRAGGRFVLLLPTSEGLEGQVAQLRRRIDSWMQNRYLGELSLNLALSPLFAGKDFLGGQFQQVYESLVLNLEEAKQTALETAYQAVQPVTYEELGPCQVCDRRPAVHYEQGEDGAEIRRCSVCHKEQRIGGWLPKTQGLSWREGGRANKREELFFDRYVLRLEETAPRPLREHLSACRLYQGEGEAIEDSSLAQRYLAAYVPLLGEEEGSRPEYACLSEEAKAVQAGDLKTFEHLAAEAREAEGEGGDKNLLGKPFLAVLKADVDRLGFIFGHGLCDPDKRQDRATISRFAQLSRMMDFFFTGRLYQLLATRHRATYTVYAGGDDLLLIGPWRQTITELLPDLHQEFRRYVGDNPNITLSAGVELIQANQPLNRAVWRAEERLEQAKGEGIKDEGHKGRNRVSLFTGQPLVWELLPGVLEVAEDLHRHLRNKLVSTSFVYKLRYFLEQRRKLEQEKDMNCADWRARWGYHLARHIGEQRGLTSAQQAELSFFYNRLLGLTVDLRQKEQIELTSLIPISIALYRNRS
;
A
#
# COMPACT_ATOMS: atom_id res chain seq x y z
N MET A 1 -41.60 -5.94 -17.61
CA MET A 1 -40.72 -4.99 -16.92
C MET A 1 -41.32 -3.60 -17.05
N ASN A 2 -41.62 -2.95 -15.93
CA ASN A 2 -42.12 -1.57 -15.93
C ASN A 2 -41.00 -0.68 -16.50
N LYS A 3 -41.22 -0.01 -17.64
CA LYS A 3 -40.20 0.83 -18.32
C LYS A 3 -39.71 2.06 -17.51
N ASN A 4 -40.19 2.22 -16.26
CA ASN A 4 -39.91 3.38 -15.41
C ASN A 4 -39.03 3.09 -14.19
N ILE A 5 -38.70 1.84 -13.85
CA ILE A 5 -37.84 1.54 -12.70
C ILE A 5 -36.38 1.46 -13.20
N PRO A 6 -35.44 2.21 -12.62
CA PRO A 6 -34.03 2.13 -12.94
C PRO A 6 -33.47 0.71 -12.71
N SER A 7 -32.58 0.28 -13.59
CA SER A 7 -31.77 -0.92 -13.41
C SER A 7 -30.75 -0.75 -12.28
N PHE A 8 -30.16 -1.86 -11.83
CA PHE A 8 -29.10 -1.88 -10.83
C PHE A 8 -27.93 -0.94 -11.18
N ASP A 9 -27.42 -1.00 -12.41
CA ASP A 9 -26.31 -0.15 -12.85
C ASP A 9 -26.72 1.34 -12.93
N GLU A 10 -27.97 1.63 -13.30
CA GLU A 10 -28.49 3.01 -13.30
C GLU A 10 -28.60 3.59 -11.88
N VAL A 11 -28.98 2.78 -10.89
CA VAL A 11 -29.01 3.18 -9.47
C VAL A 11 -27.60 3.41 -8.95
N ILE A 12 -26.66 2.51 -9.25
CA ILE A 12 -25.26 2.63 -8.80
C ILE A 12 -24.61 3.88 -9.38
N LEU A 13 -24.70 4.10 -10.69
CA LEU A 13 -24.13 5.28 -11.32
C LEU A 13 -24.82 6.54 -10.81
N GLY A 14 -26.14 6.51 -10.64
CA GLY A 14 -26.89 7.63 -10.09
C GLY A 14 -26.41 8.01 -8.70
N CYS A 15 -26.25 7.02 -7.81
CA CYS A 15 -25.70 7.19 -6.47
C CYS A 15 -24.27 7.73 -6.49
N PHE A 16 -23.42 7.19 -7.37
CA PHE A 16 -22.04 7.63 -7.54
C PHE A 16 -21.91 9.10 -8.00
N PHE A 17 -22.83 9.57 -8.85
CA PHE A 17 -22.79 10.91 -9.43
C PHE A 17 -23.53 11.99 -8.61
N GLN A 18 -24.20 11.65 -7.51
CA GLN A 18 -25.01 12.59 -6.71
C GLN A 18 -24.26 13.89 -6.39
N ASP A 19 -23.02 13.75 -5.91
CA ASP A 19 -22.19 14.85 -5.40
C ASP A 19 -21.11 15.32 -6.39
N LEU A 20 -21.08 14.81 -7.63
CA LEU A 20 -20.11 15.27 -8.64
C LEU A 20 -20.25 16.78 -8.91
N GLY A 21 -21.45 17.33 -8.72
CA GLY A 21 -21.72 18.76 -8.80
C GLY A 21 -20.87 19.60 -7.83
N LYS A 22 -20.40 19.07 -6.70
CA LYS A 22 -19.47 19.78 -5.81
C LYS A 22 -18.15 20.10 -6.50
N PHE A 23 -17.64 19.18 -7.32
CA PHE A 23 -16.43 19.39 -8.12
C PHE A 23 -16.67 20.44 -9.21
N MET A 24 -17.75 20.29 -10.00
CA MET A 24 -18.10 21.24 -11.06
C MET A 24 -18.36 22.65 -10.50
N GLN A 25 -19.05 22.74 -9.36
CA GLN A 25 -19.30 23.99 -8.65
C GLN A 25 -18.00 24.70 -8.26
N ARG A 26 -17.02 23.98 -7.71
CA ARG A 26 -15.75 24.58 -7.28
C ARG A 26 -14.88 25.00 -8.47
N ALA A 27 -15.05 24.38 -9.64
CA ALA A 27 -14.36 24.75 -10.88
C ALA A 27 -14.96 25.98 -11.57
N HIS A 28 -16.28 26.06 -11.70
CA HIS A 28 -16.95 27.13 -12.47
C HIS A 28 -17.50 28.24 -11.60
N GLY A 29 -17.85 27.93 -10.37
CA GLY A 29 -18.18 28.93 -9.39
C GLY A 29 -19.65 29.30 -9.32
N ALA A 30 -19.99 30.56 -9.62
CA ALA A 30 -21.31 31.10 -9.33
C ALA A 30 -22.38 30.46 -10.24
N VAL A 31 -23.59 30.24 -9.69
CA VAL A 31 -24.74 29.68 -10.42
C VAL A 31 -25.09 30.51 -11.67
N SER A 32 -24.76 31.80 -11.68
CA SER A 32 -24.92 32.68 -12.86
C SER A 32 -24.14 32.20 -14.10
N GLN A 33 -23.09 31.41 -13.92
CA GLN A 33 -22.29 30.82 -15.00
C GLN A 33 -22.92 29.55 -15.59
N MET A 34 -23.97 29.00 -14.97
CA MET A 34 -24.68 27.84 -15.49
C MET A 34 -25.58 28.18 -16.70
N PRO A 35 -25.81 27.21 -17.61
CA PRO A 35 -26.84 27.31 -18.63
C PRO A 35 -28.21 27.71 -18.06
N ALA A 36 -28.96 28.54 -18.79
CA ALA A 36 -30.25 29.04 -18.35
C ALA A 36 -31.27 27.90 -18.14
N GLU A 37 -31.20 26.88 -18.98
CA GLU A 37 -32.05 25.69 -18.96
C GLU A 37 -31.88 24.91 -17.65
N VAL A 38 -30.63 24.81 -17.17
CA VAL A 38 -30.32 24.17 -15.89
C VAL A 38 -30.86 25.01 -14.73
N ARG A 39 -30.62 26.33 -14.76
CA ARG A 39 -31.11 27.25 -13.71
C ARG A 39 -32.63 27.22 -13.54
N GLN A 40 -33.38 27.04 -14.62
CA GLN A 40 -34.84 26.93 -14.57
C GLN A 40 -35.35 25.71 -13.79
N ARG A 41 -34.52 24.69 -13.58
CA ARG A 41 -34.88 23.49 -12.79
C ARG A 41 -34.70 23.64 -11.28
N GLU A 42 -34.22 24.79 -10.82
CA GLU A 42 -33.95 25.08 -9.41
C GLU A 42 -35.15 24.77 -8.50
N SER A 43 -36.36 25.20 -8.86
CA SER A 43 -37.58 24.94 -8.08
C SER A 43 -38.01 23.47 -8.03
N VAL A 44 -37.60 22.70 -9.04
CA VAL A 44 -37.92 21.27 -9.16
C VAL A 44 -36.95 20.46 -8.32
N LEU A 45 -35.66 20.80 -8.35
CA LEU A 45 -34.59 19.97 -7.77
C LEU A 45 -34.24 20.35 -6.33
N LEU A 46 -34.36 21.63 -5.97
CA LEU A 46 -33.84 22.13 -4.71
C LEU A 46 -34.97 22.32 -3.68
N PRO A 47 -34.74 21.93 -2.41
CA PRO A 47 -35.60 22.33 -1.31
C PRO A 47 -35.45 23.83 -1.00
N VAL A 48 -36.50 24.42 -0.42
CA VAL A 48 -36.53 25.83 -0.01
C VAL A 48 -36.36 25.93 1.51
N TYR A 49 -35.40 26.73 1.94
CA TYR A 49 -35.16 27.05 3.35
C TYR A 49 -35.07 28.57 3.51
N ASN A 50 -35.82 29.13 4.47
CA ASN A 50 -35.87 30.58 4.74
C ASN A 50 -36.06 31.44 3.46
N GLY A 51 -36.89 30.98 2.52
CA GLY A 51 -37.17 31.68 1.27
C GLY A 51 -36.06 31.61 0.21
N ARG A 52 -35.00 30.80 0.42
CA ARG A 52 -33.90 30.59 -0.54
C ARG A 52 -33.73 29.10 -0.86
N TYR A 53 -33.31 28.79 -2.08
CA TYR A 53 -32.99 27.41 -2.48
C TYR A 53 -31.61 26.99 -1.96
N GLY A 54 -31.56 25.89 -1.20
CA GLY A 54 -30.33 25.28 -0.67
C GLY A 54 -29.67 24.29 -1.64
N TYR A 55 -28.58 23.63 -1.22
CA TYR A 55 -27.95 22.50 -1.93
C TYR A 55 -27.63 22.73 -3.41
N LYS A 56 -27.01 23.88 -3.73
CA LYS A 56 -26.69 24.27 -5.12
C LYS A 56 -25.82 23.29 -5.89
N HIS A 57 -25.06 22.43 -5.21
CA HIS A 57 -24.26 21.38 -5.86
C HIS A 57 -25.14 20.41 -6.66
N VAL A 58 -26.38 20.14 -6.25
CA VAL A 58 -27.34 19.32 -7.02
C VAL A 58 -27.58 19.91 -8.41
N LEU A 59 -27.71 21.22 -8.49
CA LEU A 59 -27.92 21.93 -9.74
C LEU A 59 -26.66 21.89 -10.64
N TRP A 60 -25.48 21.78 -10.04
CA TRP A 60 -24.24 21.51 -10.77
C TRP A 60 -24.11 20.05 -11.22
N SER A 61 -24.62 19.07 -10.46
CA SER A 61 -24.73 17.68 -10.93
C SER A 61 -25.67 17.61 -12.14
N GLU A 62 -26.78 18.33 -12.09
CA GLU A 62 -27.68 18.52 -13.24
C GLU A 62 -26.97 19.20 -14.43
N ALA A 63 -26.12 20.21 -14.18
CA ALA A 63 -25.31 20.85 -15.21
C ALA A 63 -24.32 19.89 -15.88
N PHE A 64 -23.78 18.92 -15.13
CA PHE A 64 -22.91 17.87 -15.69
C PHE A 64 -23.67 16.96 -16.66
N PHE A 65 -24.87 16.49 -16.30
CA PHE A 65 -25.69 15.69 -17.22
C PHE A 65 -26.11 16.49 -18.46
N HIS A 66 -26.46 17.77 -18.29
CA HIS A 66 -26.74 18.67 -19.42
C HIS A 66 -25.50 18.85 -20.33
N TRP A 67 -24.31 18.93 -19.74
CA TRP A 67 -23.05 18.94 -20.49
C TRP A 67 -22.86 17.64 -21.27
N MET A 68 -23.11 16.47 -20.66
CA MET A 68 -23.05 15.18 -21.36
C MET A 68 -23.99 15.13 -22.57
N GLU A 69 -25.24 15.58 -22.41
CA GLU A 69 -26.22 15.67 -23.49
C GLU A 69 -25.73 16.55 -24.64
N ARG A 70 -25.17 17.73 -24.33
CA ARG A 70 -24.61 18.65 -25.34
C ARG A 70 -23.37 18.09 -26.05
N GLN A 71 -22.58 17.26 -25.37
CA GLN A 71 -21.43 16.57 -25.97
C GLN A 71 -21.83 15.30 -26.73
N GLY A 72 -23.11 14.90 -26.70
CA GLY A 72 -23.58 13.66 -27.31
C GLY A 72 -23.04 12.40 -26.62
N LEU A 73 -22.70 12.49 -25.32
CA LEU A 73 -22.18 11.37 -24.55
C LEU A 73 -23.30 10.46 -24.07
N SER A 74 -22.99 9.17 -23.99
CA SER A 74 -23.88 8.15 -23.44
C SER A 74 -23.10 7.17 -22.58
N PHE A 75 -23.80 6.49 -21.68
CA PHE A 75 -23.23 5.38 -20.92
C PHE A 75 -23.27 4.10 -21.77
N PRO A 76 -22.27 3.21 -21.64
CA PRO A 76 -22.26 1.94 -22.36
C PRO A 76 -23.34 0.97 -21.84
N GLY A 77 -23.55 -0.13 -22.56
CA GLY A 77 -24.42 -1.22 -22.10
C GLY A 77 -25.92 -0.91 -22.10
N GLY A 78 -26.34 0.20 -22.72
CA GLY A 78 -27.76 0.59 -22.78
C GLY A 78 -28.28 1.27 -21.51
N VAL A 79 -27.39 1.66 -20.60
CA VAL A 79 -27.71 2.44 -19.39
C VAL A 79 -28.36 3.77 -19.80
N ASN A 80 -29.55 4.04 -19.25
CA ASN A 80 -30.32 5.22 -19.58
C ASN A 80 -29.79 6.45 -18.82
N LEU A 81 -29.24 7.42 -19.56
CA LEU A 81 -28.73 8.68 -19.04
C LEU A 81 -29.73 9.41 -18.14
N ASN A 82 -31.03 9.41 -18.49
CA ASN A 82 -32.06 10.10 -17.72
C ASN A 82 -32.37 9.40 -16.39
N GLN A 83 -32.28 8.07 -16.34
CA GLN A 83 -32.47 7.35 -15.09
C GLN A 83 -31.32 7.59 -14.12
N VAL A 84 -30.07 7.53 -14.63
CA VAL A 84 -28.87 7.90 -13.87
C VAL A 84 -28.97 9.35 -13.37
N ARG A 85 -29.35 10.29 -14.24
CA ARG A 85 -29.55 11.70 -13.92
C ARG A 85 -30.56 11.87 -12.79
N ASN A 86 -31.75 11.28 -12.89
CA ASN A 86 -32.79 11.41 -11.87
C ASN A 86 -32.35 10.86 -10.52
N MET A 87 -31.73 9.67 -10.51
CA MET A 87 -31.14 9.09 -9.29
C MET A 87 -30.09 10.02 -8.65
N ALA A 88 -29.30 10.73 -9.46
CA ALA A 88 -28.28 11.65 -8.97
C ALA A 88 -28.84 12.97 -8.44
N VAL A 89 -29.84 13.58 -9.10
CA VAL A 89 -30.24 14.97 -8.79
C VAL A 89 -31.37 15.11 -7.76
N PHE A 90 -32.10 14.05 -7.43
CA PHE A 90 -33.23 14.14 -6.49
C PHE A 90 -32.90 13.76 -5.04
N HIS A 91 -31.64 13.49 -4.69
CA HIS A 91 -31.26 12.99 -3.35
C HIS A 91 -31.50 14.00 -2.18
N HIS A 92 -31.59 15.30 -2.44
CA HIS A 92 -31.99 16.31 -1.42
C HIS A 92 -33.46 16.71 -1.46
N LYS A 93 -34.19 16.39 -2.55
CA LYS A 93 -35.64 16.56 -2.66
C LYS A 93 -36.31 15.26 -3.13
N PRO A 94 -36.14 14.17 -2.37
CA PRO A 94 -36.44 12.83 -2.84
C PRO A 94 -37.93 12.58 -3.09
N GLU A 95 -38.83 13.31 -2.42
CA GLU A 95 -40.28 13.23 -2.68
C GLU A 95 -40.66 13.57 -4.13
N ALA A 96 -39.83 14.32 -4.86
CA ALA A 96 -40.05 14.61 -6.27
C ALA A 96 -39.74 13.40 -7.19
N PHE A 97 -39.06 12.37 -6.67
CA PHE A 97 -38.71 11.14 -7.37
C PHE A 97 -39.14 9.86 -6.62
N GLY A 98 -39.96 10.02 -5.58
CA GLY A 98 -40.53 8.94 -4.77
C GLY A 98 -39.49 8.07 -4.08
N ALA A 99 -39.81 6.78 -3.95
CA ALA A 99 -39.00 5.79 -3.23
C ALA A 99 -37.57 5.64 -3.71
N LEU A 100 -37.32 5.78 -5.02
CA LEU A 100 -35.96 5.71 -5.57
C LEU A 100 -35.15 6.96 -5.23
N GLY A 101 -35.79 8.14 -5.20
CA GLY A 101 -35.19 9.35 -4.64
C GLY A 101 -34.84 9.18 -3.17
N ARG A 102 -35.71 8.53 -2.38
CA ARG A 102 -35.45 8.22 -0.97
C ARG A 102 -34.30 7.24 -0.79
N LEU A 103 -34.17 6.25 -1.66
CA LEU A 103 -33.05 5.29 -1.65
C LEU A 103 -31.72 6.02 -1.85
N ALA A 104 -31.65 6.86 -2.88
CA ALA A 104 -30.51 7.72 -3.15
C ALA A 104 -30.14 8.60 -1.95
N ALA A 105 -31.14 9.27 -1.36
CA ALA A 105 -30.97 10.11 -0.19
C ALA A 105 -30.49 9.35 1.06
N GLU A 106 -30.95 8.10 1.23
CA GLU A 106 -30.57 7.28 2.37
C GLU A 106 -29.15 6.75 2.24
N ALA A 107 -28.73 6.36 1.04
CA ALA A 107 -27.36 5.96 0.77
C ALA A 107 -26.33 7.07 1.12
N ASP A 108 -26.64 8.32 0.74
CA ASP A 108 -25.85 9.51 1.10
C ASP A 108 -25.71 9.71 2.62
N ARG A 109 -26.83 9.60 3.35
CA ARG A 109 -26.86 9.75 4.82
C ARG A 109 -26.06 8.65 5.52
N LEU A 110 -26.24 7.40 5.11
CA LEU A 110 -25.53 6.27 5.73
C LEU A 110 -24.02 6.31 5.45
N SER A 111 -23.60 6.78 4.27
CA SER A 111 -22.18 6.94 3.93
C SER A 111 -21.47 7.97 4.84
N SER A 112 -22.11 9.11 5.07
CA SER A 112 -21.54 10.20 5.89
C SER A 112 -21.48 9.88 7.38
N GLY A 113 -22.26 8.90 7.85
CA GLY A 113 -22.33 8.52 9.27
C GLY A 113 -23.02 9.56 10.17
N MET A 114 -23.73 10.53 9.58
CA MET A 114 -24.34 11.64 10.30
C MET A 114 -25.84 11.44 10.47
N ASP A 115 -26.32 11.55 11.71
CA ASP A 115 -27.74 11.39 12.03
C ASP A 115 -28.54 12.70 11.84
N ARG A 116 -27.89 13.85 11.58
CA ARG A 116 -28.56 15.15 11.47
C ARG A 116 -27.96 16.07 10.40
N LYS A 117 -28.67 16.24 9.27
CA LYS A 117 -28.48 17.32 8.27
C LYS A 117 -28.93 18.70 8.76
N ALA A 118 -29.67 18.81 9.88
CA ALA A 118 -30.26 20.08 10.32
C ALA A 118 -29.21 21.17 10.64
N GLN A 119 -27.99 20.79 11.02
CA GLN A 119 -26.91 21.72 11.35
C GLN A 119 -26.10 22.12 10.10
N ASP A 120 -25.85 21.15 9.20
CA ASP A 120 -25.30 21.41 7.85
C ASP A 120 -26.20 22.34 7.04
N GLU A 121 -27.53 22.16 7.14
CA GLU A 121 -28.54 22.99 6.50
C GLU A 121 -28.50 24.45 6.97
N GLU A 122 -28.36 24.68 8.29
CA GLU A 122 -28.23 26.02 8.85
C GLU A 122 -26.89 26.68 8.48
N ASP A 123 -25.80 25.93 8.46
CA ASP A 123 -24.47 26.49 8.21
C ASP A 123 -24.16 26.68 6.72
N GLU A 124 -24.70 25.85 5.81
CA GLU A 124 -24.69 26.13 4.36
C GLU A 124 -25.48 27.41 4.04
N LEU A 125 -26.58 27.70 4.75
CA LEU A 125 -27.34 28.95 4.59
C LEU A 125 -26.54 30.17 5.11
N LYS A 126 -25.71 30.00 6.14
CA LYS A 126 -24.80 31.03 6.68
C LYS A 126 -23.53 31.22 5.82
N THR A 127 -23.23 30.36 4.85
CA THR A 127 -22.08 30.60 3.93
C THR A 127 -22.21 31.91 3.14
N GLY A 128 -23.43 32.45 3.02
CA GLY A 128 -23.64 33.82 2.53
C GLY A 128 -22.92 34.92 3.34
N GLU A 129 -22.59 34.66 4.61
CA GLU A 129 -21.87 35.59 5.51
C GLU A 129 -20.34 35.37 5.49
N ARG A 130 -19.84 34.18 5.14
CA ARG A 130 -18.40 33.81 5.15
C ARG A 130 -17.66 34.05 3.82
N GLY A 131 -18.33 34.62 2.82
CA GLY A 131 -17.79 34.88 1.50
C GLY A 131 -17.86 33.64 0.60
N TRP A 132 -18.27 33.86 -0.65
CA TRP A 132 -18.56 32.81 -1.62
C TRP A 132 -17.34 31.91 -1.95
N ASP A 133 -16.11 32.41 -1.78
CA ASP A 133 -14.88 31.65 -2.05
C ASP A 133 -14.49 30.64 -0.94
N HIS A 134 -15.12 30.69 0.23
CA HIS A 134 -14.69 29.91 1.41
C HIS A 134 -14.66 28.40 1.15
N PHE A 135 -15.73 27.84 0.60
CA PHE A 135 -15.83 26.40 0.34
C PHE A 135 -14.88 25.94 -0.79
N ILE A 136 -14.54 26.83 -1.73
CA ILE A 136 -13.57 26.55 -2.79
C ILE A 136 -12.16 26.49 -2.21
N LYS A 137 -11.84 27.35 -1.24
CA LYS A 137 -10.53 27.40 -0.59
C LYS A 137 -10.37 26.43 0.58
N THR A 138 -11.40 25.66 0.92
CA THR A 138 -11.35 24.67 2.02
C THR A 138 -10.60 23.40 1.55
N PRO A 139 -9.43 23.08 2.12
CA PRO A 139 -8.69 21.88 1.77
C PRO A 139 -9.21 20.62 2.48
N LEU A 140 -8.94 19.45 1.91
CA LEU A 140 -9.21 18.17 2.54
C LEU A 140 -8.21 17.92 3.69
N VAL A 141 -8.71 17.67 4.89
CA VAL A 141 -7.93 17.21 6.04
C VAL A 141 -7.47 15.77 5.79
N SER A 142 -6.21 15.49 6.10
CA SER A 142 -5.67 14.13 6.02
C SER A 142 -6.40 13.22 7.01
N THR A 143 -6.88 12.06 6.53
CA THR A 143 -7.44 11.03 7.41
C THR A 143 -6.42 10.52 8.42
N PHE A 144 -5.12 10.56 8.09
CA PHE A 144 -4.07 10.23 9.05
C PHE A 144 -4.06 11.20 10.24
N SER A 145 -4.45 12.46 10.09
CA SER A 145 -4.52 13.42 11.21
C SER A 145 -5.60 13.08 12.26
N GLN A 146 -6.48 12.12 11.96
CA GLN A 146 -7.53 11.66 12.88
C GLN A 146 -7.19 10.35 13.59
N VAL A 147 -6.05 9.75 13.26
CA VAL A 147 -5.62 8.55 13.96
C VAL A 147 -5.01 8.94 15.30
N ASP A 148 -5.67 8.60 16.39
CA ASP A 148 -5.17 8.82 17.75
C ASP A 148 -5.27 7.52 18.57
N LEU A 149 -4.12 7.01 19.00
CA LEU A 149 -3.98 5.83 19.85
C LEU A 149 -3.50 6.20 21.26
N GLY A 150 -3.42 7.50 21.58
CA GLY A 150 -2.86 8.02 22.83
C GLY A 150 -1.33 7.98 22.90
N LEU A 151 -0.63 7.90 21.76
CA LEU A 151 0.84 7.81 21.67
C LEU A 151 1.52 9.17 21.37
N GLY A 152 0.74 10.24 21.37
CA GLY A 152 1.17 11.60 21.07
C GLY A 152 0.06 12.34 20.35
N GLU A 153 0.11 13.67 20.36
CA GLU A 153 -0.95 14.49 19.76
C GLU A 153 -0.77 14.58 18.23
N PRO A 154 -1.72 14.07 17.43
CA PRO A 154 -1.67 14.19 15.99
C PRO A 154 -1.84 15.65 15.57
N GLN A 155 -1.00 16.12 14.66
CA GLN A 155 -1.13 17.46 14.08
C GLN A 155 -2.10 17.44 12.89
N ARG A 156 -2.91 18.48 12.78
CA ARG A 156 -3.83 18.64 11.64
C ARG A 156 -3.03 18.98 10.38
N ARG A 157 -3.10 18.10 9.39
CA ARG A 157 -2.47 18.26 8.08
C ARG A 157 -3.52 18.15 6.98
N TYR A 158 -3.21 18.68 5.81
CA TYR A 158 -4.13 18.82 4.70
C TYR A 158 -3.51 18.30 3.41
N HIS A 159 -4.33 17.65 2.58
CA HIS A 159 -3.92 17.20 1.26
C HIS A 159 -3.90 18.37 0.26
N PRO A 160 -2.82 18.53 -0.52
CA PRO A 160 -2.79 19.47 -1.63
C PRO A 160 -3.81 19.09 -2.71
N LEU A 161 -4.50 20.09 -3.28
CA LEU A 161 -5.47 19.90 -4.35
C LEU A 161 -4.77 19.61 -5.68
N LEU A 162 -4.47 18.33 -5.92
CA LEU A 162 -3.76 17.82 -7.09
C LEU A 162 -4.41 16.51 -7.56
N GLU A 163 -4.10 16.11 -8.80
CA GLU A 163 -4.42 14.75 -9.26
C GLU A 163 -3.61 13.70 -8.48
N LEU A 164 -4.19 12.56 -8.13
CA LEU A 164 -3.49 11.49 -7.42
C LEU A 164 -2.34 10.97 -8.27
N ASN A 165 -1.13 11.06 -7.72
CA ASN A 165 0.10 10.63 -8.36
C ASN A 165 1.09 10.17 -7.27
N PRO A 166 2.12 9.38 -7.62
CA PRO A 166 3.03 8.82 -6.61
C PRO A 166 4.18 9.78 -6.21
N HIS A 167 4.15 11.05 -6.64
CA HIS A 167 5.19 12.03 -6.33
C HIS A 167 5.05 12.61 -4.91
N GLU A 168 6.08 13.30 -4.41
CA GLU A 168 6.08 13.90 -3.06
C GLU A 168 5.14 15.10 -2.94
N ASN A 169 4.66 15.64 -4.06
CA ASN A 169 3.79 16.80 -4.09
C ASN A 169 2.40 16.55 -3.46
N ILE A 170 1.97 15.28 -3.33
CA ILE A 170 0.69 14.91 -2.71
C ILE A 170 0.76 14.72 -1.19
N GLN A 171 1.95 14.78 -0.59
CA GLN A 171 2.11 14.58 0.86
C GLN A 171 1.32 15.62 1.66
N PRO A 172 0.67 15.24 2.79
CA PRO A 172 -0.04 16.18 3.65
C PRO A 172 0.87 17.30 4.19
N ARG A 173 0.34 18.51 4.31
CA ARG A 173 1.08 19.70 4.77
C ARG A 173 0.27 20.52 5.76
N PRO A 174 0.91 21.36 6.60
CA PRO A 174 0.19 22.38 7.36
C PRO A 174 -0.52 23.37 6.43
N LEU A 175 -1.58 24.02 6.93
CA LEU A 175 -2.48 24.86 6.13
C LEU A 175 -1.74 26.03 5.44
N GLU A 176 -0.87 26.69 6.19
CA GLU A 176 -0.03 27.81 5.78
C GLU A 176 0.97 27.45 4.66
N ALA A 177 1.24 26.17 4.42
CA ALA A 177 2.08 25.70 3.32
C ALA A 177 1.27 25.39 2.04
N LEU A 178 -0.07 25.51 2.07
CA LEU A 178 -0.93 25.33 0.91
C LEU A 178 -1.19 26.66 0.19
N ALA A 179 -1.07 26.64 -1.13
CA ALA A 179 -1.44 27.75 -2.00
C ALA A 179 -2.97 27.79 -2.23
N ILE A 180 -3.77 27.92 -1.16
CA ILE A 180 -5.24 27.87 -1.21
C ILE A 180 -5.86 28.93 -2.12
N ASP A 181 -5.19 30.06 -2.32
CA ASP A 181 -5.63 31.10 -3.28
C ASP A 181 -5.58 30.63 -4.73
N SER A 182 -4.78 29.60 -5.03
CA SER A 182 -4.69 28.98 -6.36
C SER A 182 -5.76 27.91 -6.59
N TYR A 183 -6.53 27.51 -5.57
CA TYR A 183 -7.51 26.43 -5.67
C TYR A 183 -8.56 26.64 -6.77
N PRO A 184 -9.13 27.85 -6.99
CA PRO A 184 -10.06 28.06 -8.10
C PRO A 184 -9.46 27.70 -9.47
N ALA A 185 -8.18 28.03 -9.70
CA ALA A 185 -7.49 27.67 -10.93
C ALA A 185 -7.19 26.17 -11.01
N GLN A 186 -6.77 25.57 -9.89
CA GLN A 186 -6.51 24.12 -9.79
C GLN A 186 -7.78 23.29 -10.02
N TYR A 187 -8.91 23.66 -9.41
CA TYR A 187 -10.21 23.03 -9.67
C TYR A 187 -10.59 23.09 -11.15
N ARG A 188 -10.38 24.24 -11.83
CA ARG A 188 -10.62 24.35 -13.28
C ARG A 188 -9.74 23.42 -14.09
N GLN A 189 -8.46 23.31 -13.74
CA GLN A 189 -7.53 22.41 -14.43
C GLN A 189 -7.92 20.94 -14.23
N LEU A 190 -8.18 20.54 -12.98
CA LEU A 190 -8.62 19.18 -12.66
C LEU A 190 -9.95 18.85 -13.35
N TRP A 191 -10.91 19.77 -13.35
CA TRP A 191 -12.21 19.57 -14.01
C TRP A 191 -12.05 19.37 -15.52
N LYS A 192 -11.19 20.17 -16.16
CA LYS A 192 -10.87 20.02 -17.59
C LYS A 192 -10.25 18.66 -17.88
N GLY A 193 -9.30 18.21 -17.05
CA GLY A 193 -8.68 16.87 -17.16
C GLY A 193 -9.71 15.75 -17.01
N PHE A 194 -10.50 15.80 -15.94
CA PHE A 194 -11.58 14.86 -15.68
C PHE A 194 -12.57 14.76 -16.86
N CYS A 195 -13.09 15.89 -17.37
CA CYS A 195 -14.02 15.90 -18.50
C CYS A 195 -13.39 15.31 -19.78
N GLY A 196 -12.11 15.56 -20.03
CA GLY A 196 -11.39 15.02 -21.18
C GLY A 196 -11.27 13.49 -21.12
N GLU A 197 -10.84 12.95 -19.98
CA GLU A 197 -10.73 11.51 -19.79
C GLU A 197 -12.10 10.82 -19.71
N PHE A 198 -13.08 11.44 -19.06
CA PHE A 198 -14.46 10.92 -19.00
C PHE A 198 -15.11 10.85 -20.39
N THR A 199 -14.85 11.84 -21.25
CA THR A 199 -15.31 11.84 -22.64
C THR A 199 -14.75 10.64 -23.40
N ARG A 200 -13.43 10.40 -23.32
CA ARG A 200 -12.80 9.22 -23.91
C ARG A 200 -13.38 7.93 -23.36
N LEU A 201 -13.57 7.85 -22.04
CA LEU A 201 -14.19 6.71 -21.38
C LEU A 201 -15.59 6.40 -21.93
N CYS A 202 -16.46 7.40 -22.11
CA CYS A 202 -17.78 7.22 -22.71
C CYS A 202 -17.73 6.81 -24.20
N GLN A 203 -16.72 7.24 -24.95
CA GLN A 203 -16.59 7.00 -26.39
C GLN A 203 -15.96 5.65 -26.73
N GLU A 204 -14.96 5.23 -25.96
CA GLU A 204 -14.16 4.03 -26.23
C GLU A 204 -14.74 2.78 -25.55
N MET A 205 -15.40 2.95 -24.41
CA MET A 205 -15.85 1.81 -23.60
C MET A 205 -17.17 1.27 -24.13
N ASN A 206 -17.19 -0.03 -24.43
CA ASN A 206 -18.40 -0.75 -24.85
C ASN A 206 -18.77 -1.90 -23.90
N ASN A 207 -18.05 -2.01 -22.78
CA ASN A 207 -18.18 -3.04 -21.76
C ASN A 207 -18.48 -2.35 -20.41
N LEU A 208 -19.65 -2.63 -19.84
CA LEU A 208 -20.15 -1.92 -18.65
C LEU A 208 -19.33 -2.24 -17.37
N PRO A 209 -18.97 -3.50 -17.06
CA PRO A 209 -18.01 -3.80 -16.00
C PRO A 209 -16.70 -3.00 -16.08
N LEU A 210 -16.08 -2.91 -17.26
CA LEU A 210 -14.86 -2.12 -17.46
C LEU A 210 -15.09 -0.62 -17.28
N PHE A 211 -16.26 -0.13 -17.71
CA PHE A 211 -16.65 1.27 -17.51
C PHE A 211 -16.70 1.62 -16.03
N HIS A 212 -17.33 0.79 -15.19
CA HIS A 212 -17.39 1.02 -13.75
C HIS A 212 -16.01 1.03 -13.09
N GLU A 213 -15.14 0.08 -13.42
CA GLU A 213 -13.77 0.03 -12.89
C GLU A 213 -12.94 1.25 -13.31
N SER A 214 -13.08 1.67 -14.57
CA SER A 214 -12.36 2.81 -15.11
C SER A 214 -12.89 4.14 -14.57
N LEU A 215 -14.20 4.25 -14.34
CA LEU A 215 -14.83 5.40 -13.69
C LEU A 215 -14.39 5.54 -12.22
N LEU A 216 -14.29 4.43 -11.49
CA LEU A 216 -13.73 4.43 -10.14
C LEU A 216 -12.29 4.94 -10.12
N SER A 217 -11.43 4.40 -11.00
CA SER A 217 -10.03 4.84 -11.14
C SER A 217 -9.92 6.32 -11.54
N LEU A 218 -10.80 6.80 -12.43
CA LEU A 218 -10.84 8.20 -12.84
C LEU A 218 -11.24 9.11 -11.68
N SER A 219 -12.27 8.73 -10.92
CA SER A 219 -12.69 9.47 -9.74
C SER A 219 -11.60 9.48 -8.66
N GLU A 220 -10.92 8.35 -8.44
CA GLU A 220 -9.81 8.27 -7.50
C GLU A 220 -8.73 9.28 -7.87
N ARG A 221 -8.34 9.36 -9.14
CA ARG A 221 -7.33 10.32 -9.60
C ARG A 221 -7.73 11.78 -9.43
N TYR A 222 -8.96 12.15 -9.80
CA TYR A 222 -9.35 13.56 -9.87
C TYR A 222 -10.07 14.09 -8.63
N THR A 223 -10.59 13.22 -7.76
CA THR A 223 -11.48 13.62 -6.66
C THR A 223 -11.02 13.17 -5.26
N TRP A 224 -9.86 12.50 -5.14
CA TRP A 224 -9.30 12.08 -3.84
C TRP A 224 -8.92 13.23 -2.89
N ALA A 225 -8.55 14.40 -3.41
CA ALA A 225 -8.15 15.57 -2.60
C ALA A 225 -9.26 16.63 -2.50
N ILE A 226 -10.46 16.31 -2.98
CA ILE A 226 -11.63 17.20 -2.94
C ILE A 226 -12.45 16.82 -1.70
N PRO A 227 -12.69 17.71 -0.73
CA PRO A 227 -13.52 17.37 0.43
C PRO A 227 -14.98 17.19 0.04
N SER A 228 -15.61 16.09 0.50
CA SER A 228 -17.01 15.79 0.23
C SER A 228 -17.97 16.76 0.93
N SER A 229 -17.61 17.26 2.12
CA SER A 229 -18.29 18.35 2.83
C SER A 229 -17.27 19.38 3.31
N THR A 230 -17.69 20.66 3.40
CA THR A 230 -16.86 21.76 3.90
C THR A 230 -17.47 22.45 5.13
N VAL A 231 -18.54 21.89 5.68
CA VAL A 231 -19.31 22.48 6.78
C VAL A 231 -18.78 21.97 8.13
N ASP A 232 -18.60 20.66 8.23
CA ASP A 232 -17.94 19.97 9.35
C ASP A 232 -16.42 19.86 9.13
N LEU A 233 -15.77 18.88 9.78
CA LEU A 233 -14.41 18.47 9.48
C LEU A 233 -14.34 17.94 8.04
N PRO A 234 -13.62 18.59 7.12
CA PRO A 234 -13.57 18.22 5.71
C PRO A 234 -12.52 17.11 5.51
N ASP A 235 -12.79 15.91 6.01
CA ASP A 235 -11.83 14.81 6.11
C ASP A 235 -12.12 13.61 5.22
N ILE A 236 -13.32 13.55 4.65
CA ILE A 236 -13.72 12.52 3.70
C ILE A 236 -13.55 13.08 2.28
N SER A 237 -12.84 12.34 1.43
CA SER A 237 -12.70 12.70 0.03
C SER A 237 -14.01 12.48 -0.73
N LEU A 238 -14.20 13.27 -1.79
CA LEU A 238 -15.35 13.12 -2.69
C LEU A 238 -15.33 11.75 -3.38
N HIS A 239 -14.16 11.20 -3.68
CA HIS A 239 -14.04 9.85 -4.23
C HIS A 239 -14.59 8.80 -3.27
N ASP A 240 -14.07 8.77 -2.05
CA ASP A 240 -14.39 7.74 -1.06
C ASP A 240 -15.87 7.84 -0.64
N HIS A 241 -16.40 9.07 -0.49
CA HIS A 241 -17.84 9.31 -0.27
C HIS A 241 -18.69 8.77 -1.41
N ASN A 242 -18.39 9.12 -2.67
CA ASN A 242 -19.19 8.68 -3.81
C ASN A 242 -19.15 7.15 -3.99
N GLN A 243 -18.00 6.53 -3.75
CA GLN A 243 -17.86 5.08 -3.79
C GLN A 243 -18.74 4.40 -2.75
N THR A 244 -18.71 4.85 -1.49
CA THR A 244 -19.51 4.24 -0.41
C THR A 244 -20.99 4.54 -0.54
N VAL A 245 -21.39 5.72 -1.06
CA VAL A 245 -22.80 6.01 -1.43
C VAL A 245 -23.27 5.03 -2.51
N ALA A 246 -22.48 4.78 -3.54
CA ALA A 246 -22.81 3.79 -4.57
C ALA A 246 -22.86 2.35 -4.01
N ALA A 247 -21.96 1.99 -3.08
CA ALA A 247 -21.96 0.68 -2.41
C ALA A 247 -23.23 0.45 -1.57
N ILE A 248 -23.63 1.46 -0.79
CA ILE A 248 -24.85 1.40 0.04
C ILE A 248 -26.08 1.40 -0.85
N GLY A 249 -26.13 2.25 -1.89
CA GLY A 249 -27.20 2.29 -2.87
C GLY A 249 -27.42 0.95 -3.57
N ALA A 250 -26.33 0.26 -3.95
CA ALA A 250 -26.37 -1.09 -4.50
C ALA A 250 -27.04 -2.08 -3.52
N CYS A 251 -26.64 -2.06 -2.25
CA CYS A 251 -27.20 -2.95 -1.23
C CYS A 251 -28.68 -2.67 -0.96
N LEU A 252 -29.06 -1.39 -0.82
CA LEU A 252 -30.46 -1.00 -0.64
C LEU A 252 -31.32 -1.44 -1.82
N TYR A 253 -30.83 -1.24 -3.05
CA TYR A 253 -31.56 -1.67 -4.25
C TYR A 253 -31.77 -3.19 -4.24
N GLN A 254 -30.72 -3.97 -4.08
CA GLN A 254 -30.79 -5.43 -4.11
C GLN A 254 -31.70 -5.97 -2.99
N PHE A 255 -31.59 -5.42 -1.78
CA PHE A 255 -32.40 -5.82 -0.64
C PHE A 255 -33.90 -5.56 -0.89
N HIS A 256 -34.26 -4.35 -1.34
CA HIS A 256 -35.65 -4.00 -1.55
C HIS A 256 -36.22 -4.57 -2.86
N GLU A 257 -35.41 -4.77 -3.90
CA GLU A 257 -35.84 -5.44 -5.14
C GLU A 257 -36.22 -6.90 -4.87
N ALA A 258 -35.37 -7.63 -4.13
CA ALA A 258 -35.63 -9.03 -3.77
C ALA A 258 -36.96 -9.20 -2.99
N ARG A 259 -37.36 -8.17 -2.24
CA ARG A 259 -38.59 -8.14 -1.44
C ARG A 259 -39.77 -7.48 -2.15
N ARG A 260 -39.57 -6.93 -3.35
CA ARG A 260 -40.55 -6.13 -4.11
C ARG A 260 -41.03 -4.90 -3.34
N GLU A 261 -40.09 -4.21 -2.69
CA GLU A 261 -40.30 -3.04 -1.83
C GLU A 261 -39.62 -1.77 -2.40
N LEU A 262 -39.18 -1.76 -3.67
CA LEU A 262 -38.48 -0.61 -4.28
C LEU A 262 -39.35 0.66 -4.36
N ASP A 263 -40.67 0.52 -4.30
CA ASP A 263 -41.66 1.60 -4.27
C ASP A 263 -42.11 1.96 -2.84
N ASN A 264 -41.58 1.29 -1.82
CA ASN A 264 -41.96 1.49 -0.42
C ASN A 264 -40.96 2.40 0.32
N GLU A 265 -41.29 3.70 0.38
CA GLU A 265 -40.48 4.71 1.08
C GLU A 265 -40.24 4.39 2.56
N ALA A 266 -41.24 3.84 3.26
CA ALA A 266 -41.12 3.57 4.68
C ALA A 266 -40.12 2.44 4.94
N ALA A 267 -40.17 1.37 4.15
CA ALA A 267 -39.23 0.26 4.24
C ALA A 267 -37.80 0.72 3.94
N ILE A 268 -37.60 1.56 2.93
CA ILE A 268 -36.27 2.10 2.56
C ILE A 268 -35.67 2.92 3.71
N ARG A 269 -36.48 3.76 4.36
CA ARG A 269 -36.04 4.63 5.47
C ARG A 269 -35.83 3.92 6.80
N ASP A 270 -36.33 2.70 6.95
CA ASP A 270 -36.20 1.96 8.19
C ASP A 270 -34.74 1.57 8.45
N ARG A 271 -34.13 2.18 9.47
CA ARG A 271 -32.73 1.96 9.86
C ARG A 271 -32.55 0.84 10.89
N GLU A 272 -33.65 0.25 11.37
CA GLU A 272 -33.64 -0.85 12.33
C GLU A 272 -33.58 -2.22 11.65
N ILE A 273 -34.10 -2.30 10.42
CA ILE A 273 -34.04 -3.55 9.64
C ILE A 273 -32.58 -3.86 9.26
N PRO A 274 -32.09 -5.07 9.55
CA PRO A 274 -30.73 -5.47 9.18
C PRO A 274 -30.62 -5.75 7.68
N LYS A 275 -30.29 -4.70 6.93
CA LYS A 275 -30.19 -4.72 5.46
C LYS A 275 -28.81 -5.11 4.94
N PHE A 276 -27.80 -5.19 5.80
CA PHE A 276 -26.40 -5.25 5.38
C PHE A 276 -25.61 -6.41 6.02
N ARG A 277 -24.59 -6.85 5.28
CA ARG A 277 -23.52 -7.78 5.70
C ARG A 277 -22.18 -7.29 5.13
N LEU A 278 -21.10 -7.51 5.85
CA LEU A 278 -19.75 -7.42 5.31
C LEU A 278 -19.22 -8.82 4.99
N LEU A 279 -18.56 -8.96 3.84
CA LEU A 279 -17.78 -10.15 3.50
C LEU A 279 -16.30 -9.75 3.43
N VAL A 280 -15.46 -10.42 4.21
CA VAL A 280 -14.00 -10.28 4.10
C VAL A 280 -13.41 -11.50 3.42
N GLY A 281 -12.44 -11.26 2.55
CA GLY A 281 -11.52 -12.28 2.04
C GLY A 281 -10.09 -11.93 2.43
N ASP A 282 -9.38 -12.86 3.05
CA ASP A 282 -8.02 -12.67 3.58
C ASP A 282 -7.12 -13.82 3.16
N LEU A 283 -5.99 -13.49 2.53
CA LEU A 283 -5.01 -14.46 2.10
C LEU A 283 -3.97 -14.69 3.21
N SER A 284 -4.05 -15.84 3.86
CA SER A 284 -3.17 -16.22 4.97
C SER A 284 -2.04 -17.15 4.49
N GLY A 285 -0.83 -16.98 5.08
CA GLY A 285 0.36 -17.77 4.73
C GLY A 285 1.27 -17.15 3.67
N ILE A 286 1.07 -15.87 3.31
CA ILE A 286 1.84 -15.13 2.30
C ILE A 286 3.35 -15.26 2.54
N GLN A 287 3.83 -14.88 3.73
CA GLN A 287 5.26 -14.89 4.03
C GLN A 287 5.86 -16.30 3.95
N HIS A 288 5.21 -17.30 4.56
CA HIS A 288 5.67 -18.68 4.52
C HIS A 288 5.77 -19.20 3.06
N SER A 289 4.71 -18.99 2.27
CA SER A 289 4.63 -19.41 0.86
C SER A 289 5.64 -18.70 -0.05
N LEU A 290 5.92 -17.41 0.18
CA LEU A 290 6.92 -16.67 -0.60
C LEU A 290 8.32 -17.29 -0.44
N PHE A 291 8.70 -17.68 0.77
CA PHE A 291 10.09 -18.10 1.08
C PHE A 291 10.32 -19.60 1.18
N LEU A 292 9.29 -20.42 0.93
CA LEU A 292 9.41 -21.87 0.70
C LEU A 292 10.16 -22.16 -0.61
N LEU A 293 11.49 -22.08 -0.54
CA LEU A 293 12.44 -22.48 -1.58
C LEU A 293 13.40 -23.50 -0.96
N ALA A 294 13.37 -24.74 -1.45
CA ALA A 294 14.14 -25.85 -0.90
C ALA A 294 15.61 -25.83 -1.34
N HIS A 295 15.88 -25.54 -2.62
CA HIS A 295 17.23 -25.36 -3.15
C HIS A 295 17.35 -24.04 -3.90
N GLN A 296 18.19 -23.14 -3.38
CA GLN A 296 18.38 -21.79 -3.96
C GLN A 296 19.50 -21.69 -4.99
N GLN A 297 20.23 -22.79 -5.22
CA GLN A 297 21.17 -22.91 -6.34
C GLN A 297 20.46 -23.20 -7.68
N VAL A 298 19.13 -23.24 -7.70
CA VAL A 298 18.36 -23.42 -8.93
C VAL A 298 18.30 -22.09 -9.69
N LYS A 299 18.77 -22.08 -10.94
CA LYS A 299 18.68 -20.91 -11.82
C LYS A 299 17.24 -20.42 -11.96
N GLY A 300 17.04 -19.10 -11.85
CA GLY A 300 15.75 -18.43 -12.02
C GLY A 300 14.86 -18.30 -10.78
N VAL A 301 15.39 -18.53 -9.57
CA VAL A 301 14.65 -18.36 -8.29
C VAL A 301 14.10 -16.94 -8.10
N ASN A 302 14.83 -15.91 -8.51
CA ASN A 302 14.37 -14.51 -8.47
C ASN A 302 13.09 -14.28 -9.30
N LYS A 303 12.98 -14.92 -10.47
CA LYS A 303 11.76 -14.88 -11.30
C LYS A 303 10.59 -15.50 -10.55
N ILE A 304 10.82 -16.64 -9.90
CA ILE A 304 9.79 -17.35 -9.11
C ILE A 304 9.30 -16.50 -7.94
N LEU A 305 10.21 -15.90 -7.17
CA LEU A 305 9.84 -15.04 -6.03
C LEU A 305 8.96 -13.87 -6.44
N ARG A 306 9.36 -13.16 -7.51
CA ARG A 306 8.56 -12.07 -8.07
C ARG A 306 7.19 -12.54 -8.53
N ALA A 307 7.13 -13.68 -9.21
CA ALA A 307 5.87 -14.24 -9.67
C ALA A 307 4.95 -14.61 -8.51
N ARG A 308 5.48 -15.22 -7.43
CA ARG A 308 4.68 -15.55 -6.25
C ARG A 308 4.07 -14.31 -5.60
N SER A 309 4.88 -13.28 -5.39
CA SER A 309 4.42 -11.99 -4.85
C SER A 309 3.29 -11.39 -5.69
N PHE A 310 3.49 -11.30 -7.01
CA PHE A 310 2.45 -10.86 -7.93
C PHE A 310 1.19 -11.75 -7.89
N LEU A 311 1.37 -13.07 -7.93
CA LEU A 311 0.28 -14.03 -7.97
C LEU A 311 -0.58 -13.99 -6.70
N MET A 312 -0.01 -13.68 -5.53
CA MET A 312 -0.78 -13.53 -4.29
C MET A 312 -1.82 -12.41 -4.40
N GLY A 313 -1.43 -11.26 -4.96
CA GLY A 313 -2.40 -10.20 -5.30
C GLY A 313 -3.43 -10.66 -6.33
N MET A 314 -2.99 -11.39 -7.36
CA MET A 314 -3.89 -11.88 -8.42
C MET A 314 -4.87 -12.96 -7.96
N ILE A 315 -4.53 -13.77 -6.94
CA ILE A 315 -5.46 -14.72 -6.31
C ILE A 315 -6.64 -13.96 -5.71
N LEU A 316 -6.37 -12.85 -5.02
CA LEU A 316 -7.41 -12.01 -4.41
C LEU A 316 -8.25 -11.30 -5.46
N GLU A 317 -7.64 -10.80 -6.54
CA GLU A 317 -8.38 -10.23 -7.67
C GLU A 317 -9.29 -11.26 -8.34
N ALA A 318 -8.78 -12.47 -8.59
CA ALA A 318 -9.59 -13.57 -9.12
C ALA A 318 -10.72 -13.96 -8.16
N ALA A 319 -10.48 -13.94 -6.85
CA ALA A 319 -11.49 -14.24 -5.85
C ALA A 319 -12.52 -13.13 -5.73
N ALA A 320 -12.11 -11.87 -5.90
CA ALA A 320 -13.01 -10.72 -6.00
C ALA A 320 -13.92 -10.83 -7.23
N LEU A 321 -13.38 -11.22 -8.40
CA LEU A 321 -14.17 -11.50 -9.60
C LEU A 321 -15.18 -12.64 -9.36
N LEU A 322 -14.73 -13.72 -8.73
CA LEU A 322 -15.58 -14.86 -8.37
C LEU A 322 -16.72 -14.45 -7.42
N CYS A 323 -16.42 -13.64 -6.40
CA CYS A 323 -17.42 -13.11 -5.47
C CYS A 323 -18.40 -12.18 -6.18
N ARG A 324 -17.92 -11.30 -7.07
CA ARG A 324 -18.77 -10.36 -7.83
C ARG A 324 -19.80 -11.08 -8.67
N GLU A 325 -19.39 -12.09 -9.44
CA GLU A 325 -20.33 -12.84 -10.26
C GLU A 325 -21.32 -13.65 -9.42
N THR A 326 -20.83 -14.32 -8.36
CA THR A 326 -21.66 -15.21 -7.55
C THR A 326 -22.67 -14.46 -6.69
N LEU A 327 -22.28 -13.28 -6.19
CA LEU A 327 -23.07 -12.45 -5.27
C LEU A 327 -23.74 -11.26 -5.97
N LEU A 328 -23.60 -11.17 -7.30
CA LEU A 328 -24.11 -10.06 -8.12
C LEU A 328 -23.62 -8.70 -7.63
N ALA A 329 -22.37 -8.62 -7.17
CA ALA A 329 -21.81 -7.40 -6.60
C ALA A 329 -21.13 -6.52 -7.66
N SER A 330 -21.24 -5.21 -7.48
CA SER A 330 -20.58 -4.19 -8.29
C SER A 330 -19.15 -3.89 -7.80
N PRO A 331 -18.28 -3.27 -8.62
CA PRO A 331 -16.97 -2.79 -8.18
C PRO A 331 -17.01 -1.83 -6.99
N TYR A 332 -18.07 -1.04 -6.84
CA TYR A 332 -18.20 -0.02 -5.79
C TYR A 332 -18.39 -0.63 -4.40
N GLN A 333 -18.97 -1.84 -4.33
CA GLN A 333 -19.20 -2.55 -3.08
C GLN A 333 -17.91 -3.01 -2.39
N PHE A 334 -16.76 -2.97 -3.06
CA PHE A 334 -15.45 -3.24 -2.45
C PHE A 334 -14.94 -2.01 -1.71
N ILE A 335 -15.20 -1.92 -0.41
CA ILE A 335 -14.78 -0.79 0.43
C ILE A 335 -13.32 -0.88 0.88
N GLN A 336 -12.69 -2.05 0.74
CA GLN A 336 -11.26 -2.26 0.97
C GLN A 336 -10.73 -3.29 -0.02
N ARG A 337 -9.57 -3.00 -0.62
CA ARG A 337 -8.76 -3.91 -1.45
C ARG A 337 -7.28 -3.53 -1.26
N ALA A 338 -6.63 -4.15 -0.29
CA ALA A 338 -5.26 -3.80 0.12
C ALA A 338 -4.60 -4.96 0.90
N GLY A 339 -3.27 -5.07 0.87
CA GLY A 339 -2.51 -5.88 1.84
C GLY A 339 -2.92 -7.35 1.96
N GLY A 340 -3.24 -8.03 0.86
CA GLY A 340 -3.65 -9.42 0.94
C GLY A 340 -5.12 -9.65 1.35
N ARG A 341 -5.93 -8.58 1.41
CA ARG A 341 -7.30 -8.61 1.91
C ARG A 341 -8.26 -7.77 1.06
N PHE A 342 -9.53 -8.18 1.02
CA PHE A 342 -10.63 -7.35 0.54
C PHE A 342 -11.82 -7.38 1.50
N VAL A 343 -12.64 -6.33 1.48
CA VAL A 343 -13.93 -6.26 2.19
C VAL A 343 -15.02 -5.76 1.25
N LEU A 344 -16.12 -6.50 1.15
CA LEU A 344 -17.32 -6.14 0.39
C LEU A 344 -18.46 -5.78 1.34
N LEU A 345 -19.21 -4.74 0.98
CA LEU A 345 -20.53 -4.45 1.53
C LEU A 345 -21.60 -5.14 0.68
N LEU A 346 -22.42 -5.99 1.31
CA LEU A 346 -23.43 -6.81 0.64
C LEU A 346 -24.82 -6.60 1.27
N PRO A 347 -25.91 -6.79 0.49
CA PRO A 347 -27.25 -6.83 1.04
C PRO A 347 -27.47 -8.11 1.85
N THR A 348 -28.32 -8.03 2.87
CA THR A 348 -28.90 -9.22 3.51
C THR A 348 -29.78 -9.97 2.52
N SER A 349 -29.58 -11.28 2.38
CA SER A 349 -30.47 -12.16 1.61
C SER A 349 -30.49 -13.58 2.20
N GLU A 350 -31.59 -14.31 1.99
CA GLU A 350 -31.77 -15.67 2.54
C GLU A 350 -30.72 -16.68 2.03
N GLY A 351 -30.19 -16.48 0.82
CA GLY A 351 -29.24 -17.40 0.19
C GLY A 351 -27.76 -17.09 0.45
N LEU A 352 -27.44 -15.94 1.04
CA LEU A 352 -26.07 -15.40 1.09
C LEU A 352 -25.07 -16.37 1.74
N GLU A 353 -25.43 -16.96 2.89
CA GLU A 353 -24.55 -17.87 3.62
C GLU A 353 -24.26 -19.15 2.82
N GLY A 354 -25.27 -19.67 2.11
CA GLY A 354 -25.11 -20.82 1.21
C GLY A 354 -24.21 -20.50 0.01
N GLN A 355 -24.37 -19.32 -0.58
CA GLN A 355 -23.52 -18.84 -1.67
C GLN A 355 -22.06 -18.68 -1.20
N VAL A 356 -21.83 -18.09 -0.03
CA VAL A 356 -20.48 -17.95 0.55
C VAL A 356 -19.87 -19.30 0.91
N ALA A 357 -20.67 -20.25 1.41
CA ALA A 357 -20.19 -21.61 1.65
C ALA A 357 -19.78 -22.33 0.34
N GLN A 358 -20.48 -22.07 -0.77
CA GLN A 358 -20.08 -22.58 -2.09
C GLN A 358 -18.80 -21.93 -2.60
N LEU A 359 -18.65 -20.61 -2.40
CA LEU A 359 -17.43 -19.88 -2.70
C LEU A 359 -16.24 -20.47 -1.93
N ARG A 360 -16.38 -20.67 -0.62
CA ARG A 360 -15.36 -21.33 0.23
C ARG A 360 -14.97 -22.70 -0.32
N ARG A 361 -15.93 -23.58 -0.62
CA ARG A 361 -15.66 -24.90 -1.24
C ARG A 361 -14.80 -24.84 -2.49
N ARG A 362 -15.15 -23.93 -3.39
CA ARG A 362 -14.41 -23.77 -4.65
C ARG A 362 -13.01 -23.22 -4.44
N ILE A 363 -12.89 -22.21 -3.58
CA ILE A 363 -11.61 -21.58 -3.24
C ILE A 363 -10.71 -22.59 -2.52
N ASP A 364 -11.18 -23.24 -1.47
CA ASP A 364 -10.43 -24.22 -0.69
C ASP A 364 -9.93 -25.36 -1.57
N SER A 365 -10.78 -25.91 -2.45
CA SER A 365 -10.37 -26.96 -3.38
C SER A 365 -9.24 -26.51 -4.30
N TRP A 366 -9.32 -25.29 -4.85
CA TRP A 366 -8.28 -24.77 -5.73
C TRP A 366 -6.99 -24.46 -4.98
N MET A 367 -7.09 -23.84 -3.79
CA MET A 367 -5.96 -23.51 -2.92
C MET A 367 -5.25 -24.79 -2.44
N GLN A 368 -6.00 -25.80 -2.02
CA GLN A 368 -5.46 -27.09 -1.60
C GLN A 368 -4.70 -27.77 -2.75
N ASN A 369 -5.28 -27.84 -3.94
CA ASN A 369 -4.64 -28.49 -5.10
C ASN A 369 -3.37 -27.75 -5.57
N ARG A 370 -3.38 -26.41 -5.54
CA ARG A 370 -2.26 -25.60 -6.01
C ARG A 370 -1.16 -25.45 -4.96
N TYR A 371 -1.53 -25.12 -3.72
CA TYR A 371 -0.62 -24.71 -2.66
C TYR A 371 -0.44 -25.76 -1.55
N LEU A 372 -1.19 -26.88 -1.55
CA LEU A 372 -1.04 -27.97 -0.57
C LEU A 372 -1.12 -27.49 0.89
N GLY A 373 -1.94 -26.47 1.16
CA GLY A 373 -2.08 -25.88 2.50
C GLY A 373 -1.02 -24.83 2.89
N GLU A 374 -0.04 -24.53 2.02
CA GLU A 374 0.97 -23.49 2.26
C GLU A 374 0.35 -22.08 2.28
N LEU A 375 -0.75 -21.92 1.56
CA LEU A 375 -1.50 -20.69 1.39
C LEU A 375 -2.99 -21.02 1.49
N SER A 376 -3.75 -20.17 2.17
CA SER A 376 -5.21 -20.29 2.28
C SER A 376 -5.87 -18.94 2.06
N LEU A 377 -7.04 -18.93 1.41
CA LEU A 377 -7.85 -17.73 1.24
C LEU A 377 -9.12 -17.91 2.06
N ASN A 378 -9.18 -17.20 3.18
CA ASN A 378 -10.24 -17.32 4.17
C ASN A 378 -11.33 -16.31 3.87
N LEU A 379 -12.59 -16.78 3.78
CA LEU A 379 -13.76 -15.90 3.64
C LEU A 379 -14.53 -15.88 4.96
N ALA A 380 -14.95 -14.71 5.43
CA ALA A 380 -15.81 -14.58 6.61
C ALA A 380 -16.89 -13.51 6.43
N LEU A 381 -18.07 -13.75 7.01
CA LEU A 381 -19.18 -12.80 7.01
C LEU A 381 -19.25 -12.12 8.38
N SER A 382 -19.56 -10.83 8.40
CA SER A 382 -20.00 -10.17 9.63
C SER A 382 -21.35 -10.72 10.09
N PRO A 383 -21.75 -10.45 11.35
CA PRO A 383 -23.15 -10.47 11.73
C PRO A 383 -24.00 -9.57 10.82
N LEU A 384 -25.31 -9.83 10.80
CA LEU A 384 -26.30 -8.94 10.20
C LEU A 384 -26.29 -7.59 10.92
N PHE A 385 -26.31 -6.50 10.16
CA PHE A 385 -26.39 -5.14 10.73
C PHE A 385 -27.32 -4.24 9.90
N ALA A 386 -27.77 -3.17 10.52
CA ALA A 386 -28.80 -2.27 10.05
C ALA A 386 -28.26 -0.87 9.71
N GLY A 387 -29.12 0.00 9.18
CA GLY A 387 -28.73 1.36 8.80
C GLY A 387 -28.19 2.18 9.97
N LYS A 388 -28.72 1.98 11.18
CA LYS A 388 -28.26 2.69 12.38
C LYS A 388 -26.79 2.44 12.72
N ASP A 389 -26.28 1.25 12.39
CA ASP A 389 -24.93 0.84 12.74
C ASP A 389 -23.86 1.54 11.87
N PHE A 390 -24.26 2.29 10.84
CA PHE A 390 -23.38 3.21 10.11
C PHE A 390 -23.19 4.56 10.81
N LEU A 391 -24.03 4.88 11.80
CA LEU A 391 -24.15 6.22 12.38
C LEU A 391 -23.45 6.28 13.75
N GLY A 392 -23.00 7.48 14.12
CA GLY A 392 -22.55 7.77 15.49
C GLY A 392 -21.39 6.90 16.00
N GLY A 393 -20.45 6.52 15.13
CA GLY A 393 -19.28 5.71 15.47
C GLY A 393 -19.54 4.19 15.55
N GLN A 394 -20.79 3.74 15.42
CA GLN A 394 -21.14 2.32 15.61
C GLN A 394 -20.52 1.38 14.57
N PHE A 395 -20.06 1.91 13.43
CA PHE A 395 -19.44 1.12 12.36
C PHE A 395 -18.18 0.39 12.83
N GLN A 396 -17.45 0.97 13.80
CA GLN A 396 -16.31 0.32 14.44
C GLN A 396 -16.66 -1.08 14.96
N GLN A 397 -17.78 -1.22 15.68
CA GLN A 397 -18.21 -2.48 16.29
C GLN A 397 -18.56 -3.54 15.23
N VAL A 398 -19.14 -3.10 14.12
CA VAL A 398 -19.43 -3.96 12.96
C VAL A 398 -18.13 -4.52 12.38
N TYR A 399 -17.12 -3.66 12.22
CA TYR A 399 -15.82 -4.07 11.69
C TYR A 399 -15.04 -4.97 12.66
N GLU A 400 -15.05 -4.69 13.97
CA GLU A 400 -14.44 -5.56 14.98
C GLU A 400 -15.05 -6.96 14.95
N SER A 401 -16.39 -7.05 14.87
CA SER A 401 -17.10 -8.33 14.76
C SER A 401 -16.71 -9.10 13.49
N LEU A 402 -16.50 -8.39 12.37
CA LEU A 402 -16.00 -8.99 11.13
C LEU A 402 -14.57 -9.55 11.30
N VAL A 403 -13.69 -8.82 11.98
CA VAL A 403 -12.31 -9.27 12.25
C VAL A 403 -12.31 -10.50 13.15
N LEU A 404 -13.13 -10.55 14.19
CA LEU A 404 -13.26 -11.73 15.05
C LEU A 404 -13.71 -12.96 14.25
N ASN A 405 -14.75 -12.83 13.43
CA ASN A 405 -15.23 -13.93 12.58
C ASN A 405 -14.19 -14.38 11.54
N LEU A 406 -13.33 -13.47 11.08
CA LEU A 406 -12.22 -13.80 10.21
C LEU A 406 -11.15 -14.61 10.95
N GLU A 407 -10.77 -14.21 12.17
CA GLU A 407 -9.79 -14.93 12.97
C GLU A 407 -10.28 -16.34 13.34
N GLU A 408 -11.58 -16.52 13.59
CA GLU A 408 -12.20 -17.84 13.72
C GLU A 408 -12.08 -18.66 12.44
N ALA A 409 -12.41 -18.08 11.28
CA ALA A 409 -12.30 -18.77 9.99
C ALA A 409 -10.86 -19.20 9.67
N LYS A 410 -9.85 -18.44 10.12
CA LYS A 410 -8.43 -18.82 9.98
C LYS A 410 -8.07 -20.06 10.81
N GLN A 411 -8.79 -20.36 11.90
CA GLN A 411 -8.53 -21.57 12.71
C GLN A 411 -9.00 -22.85 12.01
N THR A 412 -9.93 -22.75 11.04
CA THR A 412 -10.42 -23.88 10.24
C THR A 412 -10.12 -23.69 8.75
N ALA A 413 -8.97 -23.10 8.42
CA ALA A 413 -8.56 -22.88 7.05
C ALA A 413 -8.61 -24.18 6.21
N LEU A 414 -9.12 -24.07 4.98
CA LEU A 414 -9.28 -25.19 4.03
C LEU A 414 -10.20 -26.32 4.49
N GLU A 415 -11.01 -26.11 5.53
CA GLU A 415 -11.91 -27.12 6.12
C GLU A 415 -12.71 -27.90 5.06
N THR A 416 -13.17 -27.21 4.01
CA THR A 416 -14.07 -27.84 3.03
C THR A 416 -13.36 -28.70 1.98
N ALA A 417 -12.04 -28.61 1.88
CA ALA A 417 -11.20 -29.42 0.99
C ALA A 417 -10.11 -30.19 1.76
N TYR A 418 -10.17 -30.19 3.10
CA TYR A 418 -9.15 -30.76 3.95
C TYR A 418 -8.94 -32.25 3.69
N GLN A 419 -7.68 -32.64 3.56
CA GLN A 419 -7.26 -34.02 3.47
C GLN A 419 -6.02 -34.22 4.35
N ALA A 420 -6.11 -35.11 5.33
CA ALA A 420 -5.02 -35.38 6.27
C ALA A 420 -3.75 -35.92 5.56
N VAL A 421 -3.93 -36.69 4.49
CA VAL A 421 -2.84 -37.21 3.66
C VAL A 421 -3.22 -37.01 2.20
N GLN A 422 -2.36 -36.30 1.46
CA GLN A 422 -2.49 -36.14 0.01
C GLN A 422 -1.71 -37.26 -0.68
N PRO A 423 -2.38 -38.17 -1.42
CA PRO A 423 -1.67 -39.19 -2.20
C PRO A 423 -0.98 -38.53 -3.40
N VAL A 424 0.35 -38.45 -3.35
CA VAL A 424 1.18 -37.88 -4.43
C VAL A 424 2.15 -38.95 -4.91
N THR A 425 2.20 -39.16 -6.23
CA THR A 425 3.17 -40.05 -6.86
C THR A 425 4.35 -39.23 -7.38
N TYR A 426 5.57 -39.59 -6.98
CA TYR A 426 6.79 -39.02 -7.53
C TYR A 426 7.31 -39.99 -8.59
N GLU A 427 7.17 -39.61 -9.86
CA GLU A 427 7.67 -40.37 -11.00
C GLU A 427 9.21 -40.24 -11.11
N GLU A 428 9.80 -40.65 -12.24
CA GLU A 428 11.25 -40.74 -12.46
C GLU A 428 12.03 -39.44 -12.15
N LEU A 429 11.41 -38.27 -12.36
CA LEU A 429 12.06 -36.98 -12.10
C LEU A 429 12.16 -36.63 -10.59
N GLY A 430 11.46 -37.35 -9.71
CA GLY A 430 11.48 -37.12 -8.26
C GLY A 430 10.82 -35.80 -7.83
N PRO A 431 11.18 -35.23 -6.67
CA PRO A 431 10.63 -33.98 -6.20
C PRO A 431 11.14 -32.76 -7.01
N CYS A 432 10.31 -31.73 -7.10
CA CYS A 432 10.67 -30.44 -7.67
C CYS A 432 11.86 -29.82 -6.93
N GLN A 433 12.93 -29.45 -7.63
CA GLN A 433 14.11 -28.84 -6.99
C GLN A 433 13.83 -27.46 -6.37
N VAL A 434 12.77 -26.78 -6.80
CA VAL A 434 12.41 -25.44 -6.28
C VAL A 434 11.65 -25.54 -4.96
N CYS A 435 10.55 -26.31 -4.92
CA CYS A 435 9.70 -26.38 -3.72
C CYS A 435 9.94 -27.64 -2.87
N ASP A 436 10.57 -28.69 -3.41
CA ASP A 436 10.81 -29.99 -2.78
C ASP A 436 9.56 -30.69 -2.21
N ARG A 437 8.39 -30.27 -2.69
CA ARG A 437 7.09 -30.78 -2.24
C ARG A 437 6.31 -31.47 -3.34
N ARG A 438 6.27 -30.87 -4.53
CA ARG A 438 5.45 -31.35 -5.66
C ARG A 438 6.31 -32.22 -6.59
N PRO A 439 5.75 -33.22 -7.28
CA PRO A 439 6.49 -34.03 -8.23
C PRO A 439 6.97 -33.16 -9.39
N ALA A 440 8.22 -33.36 -9.79
CA ALA A 440 8.76 -32.71 -10.97
C ALA A 440 8.15 -33.32 -12.23
N VAL A 441 7.71 -32.48 -13.15
CA VAL A 441 7.14 -32.89 -14.45
C VAL A 441 7.75 -32.12 -15.63
N HIS A 442 8.58 -31.12 -15.35
CA HIS A 442 9.34 -30.37 -16.32
C HIS A 442 10.84 -30.61 -16.10
N TYR A 443 11.56 -30.83 -17.19
CA TYR A 443 13.02 -31.00 -17.23
C TYR A 443 13.62 -30.03 -18.25
N GLU A 444 14.64 -29.30 -17.83
CA GLU A 444 15.45 -28.39 -18.65
C GLU A 444 16.93 -28.65 -18.35
N GLN A 445 17.79 -28.64 -19.38
CA GLN A 445 19.24 -28.57 -19.18
C GLN A 445 19.68 -27.11 -19.15
N GLY A 446 20.36 -26.71 -18.06
CA GLY A 446 21.04 -25.42 -17.98
C GLY A 446 22.23 -25.34 -18.93
N GLU A 447 22.66 -24.12 -19.24
CA GLU A 447 23.83 -23.84 -20.10
C GLU A 447 25.15 -24.42 -19.54
N ASP A 448 25.19 -24.66 -18.23
CA ASP A 448 26.26 -25.32 -17.46
C ASP A 448 26.12 -26.85 -17.39
N GLY A 449 25.13 -27.43 -18.10
CA GLY A 449 24.81 -28.86 -18.06
C GLY A 449 24.07 -29.29 -16.79
N ALA A 450 23.70 -28.36 -15.90
CA ALA A 450 22.95 -28.66 -14.69
C ALA A 450 21.50 -29.04 -15.02
N GLU A 451 21.02 -30.14 -14.44
CA GLU A 451 19.64 -30.59 -14.62
C GLU A 451 18.66 -29.80 -13.75
N ILE A 452 17.69 -29.16 -14.40
CA ILE A 452 16.66 -28.37 -13.72
C ILE A 452 15.31 -29.10 -13.83
N ARG A 453 14.81 -29.53 -12.67
CA ARG A 453 13.56 -30.30 -12.52
C ARG A 453 12.55 -29.50 -11.72
N ARG A 454 11.41 -29.17 -12.33
CA ARG A 454 10.36 -28.33 -11.71
C ARG A 454 8.99 -28.99 -11.77
N CYS A 455 8.16 -28.77 -10.75
CA CYS A 455 6.72 -29.05 -10.83
C CYS A 455 6.03 -28.00 -11.72
N SER A 456 4.80 -28.29 -12.16
CA SER A 456 4.04 -27.36 -13.02
C SER A 456 3.82 -25.98 -12.39
N VAL A 457 3.61 -25.91 -11.07
CA VAL A 457 3.41 -24.64 -10.36
C VAL A 457 4.68 -23.79 -10.42
N CYS A 458 5.83 -24.33 -10.00
CA CYS A 458 7.08 -23.57 -10.00
C CYS A 458 7.59 -23.26 -11.41
N HIS A 459 7.31 -24.12 -12.40
CA HIS A 459 7.62 -23.83 -13.80
C HIS A 459 6.80 -22.64 -14.33
N LYS A 460 5.50 -22.58 -14.03
CA LYS A 460 4.65 -21.42 -14.38
C LYS A 460 5.08 -20.14 -13.67
N GLU A 461 5.36 -20.22 -12.37
CA GLU A 461 5.88 -19.09 -11.59
C GLU A 461 7.17 -18.54 -12.22
N GLN A 462 8.10 -19.40 -12.63
CA GLN A 462 9.33 -18.97 -13.30
C GLN A 462 9.05 -18.18 -14.58
N ARG A 463 8.09 -18.64 -15.40
CA ARG A 463 7.71 -17.99 -16.66
C ARG A 463 7.03 -16.64 -16.44
N ILE A 464 6.03 -16.60 -15.55
CA ILE A 464 5.32 -15.37 -15.16
C ILE A 464 6.32 -14.35 -14.63
N GLY A 465 7.25 -14.82 -13.78
CA GLY A 465 8.35 -14.03 -13.27
C GLY A 465 9.15 -13.38 -14.39
N GLY A 466 9.45 -14.11 -15.47
CA GLY A 466 10.14 -13.56 -16.64
C GLY A 466 9.34 -12.54 -17.45
N TRP A 467 8.01 -12.60 -17.45
CA TRP A 467 7.14 -11.69 -18.20
C TRP A 467 6.86 -10.37 -17.49
N LEU A 468 6.81 -10.38 -16.16
CA LEU A 468 6.44 -9.23 -15.33
C LEU A 468 7.22 -7.93 -15.61
N PRO A 469 8.56 -7.93 -15.82
CA PRO A 469 9.31 -6.71 -16.14
C PRO A 469 8.88 -6.01 -17.43
N LYS A 470 8.25 -6.77 -18.35
CA LYS A 470 7.79 -6.27 -19.65
C LYS A 470 6.27 -6.11 -19.69
N THR A 471 5.60 -6.15 -18.54
CA THR A 471 4.13 -6.12 -18.48
C THR A 471 3.67 -4.69 -18.24
N GLN A 472 2.85 -4.17 -19.16
CA GLN A 472 2.30 -2.82 -19.09
C GLN A 472 0.81 -2.80 -18.74
N GLY A 473 0.13 -3.95 -18.78
CA GLY A 473 -1.25 -4.05 -18.35
C GLY A 473 -1.70 -5.48 -18.09
N LEU A 474 -2.88 -5.60 -17.50
CA LEU A 474 -3.48 -6.87 -17.13
C LEU A 474 -4.90 -6.94 -17.69
N SER A 475 -5.29 -8.11 -18.18
CA SER A 475 -6.66 -8.39 -18.62
C SER A 475 -7.16 -9.71 -18.05
N TRP A 476 -8.42 -9.73 -17.63
CA TRP A 476 -9.11 -10.89 -17.09
C TRP A 476 -10.25 -11.28 -18.01
N ARG A 477 -10.35 -12.56 -18.34
CA ARG A 477 -11.46 -13.11 -19.13
C ARG A 477 -11.92 -14.44 -18.55
N GLU A 478 -13.10 -14.86 -18.94
CA GLU A 478 -13.54 -16.24 -18.69
C GLU A 478 -12.85 -17.22 -19.64
N GLY A 479 -12.48 -18.39 -19.15
CA GLY A 479 -11.89 -19.46 -19.95
C GLY A 479 -11.41 -20.64 -19.12
N GLY A 480 -11.47 -21.85 -19.69
CA GLY A 480 -11.01 -23.08 -19.02
C GLY A 480 -9.55 -23.45 -19.27
N ARG A 481 -8.79 -22.64 -20.03
CA ARG A 481 -7.39 -22.91 -20.38
C ARG A 481 -6.58 -21.62 -20.50
N ALA A 482 -5.33 -21.69 -20.07
CA ALA A 482 -4.34 -20.62 -20.19
C ALA A 482 -3.32 -20.92 -21.31
N ASN A 483 -3.00 -19.92 -22.10
CA ASN A 483 -1.99 -19.93 -23.16
C ASN A 483 -0.69 -19.24 -22.70
N LYS A 484 0.18 -18.89 -23.66
CA LYS A 484 1.39 -18.10 -23.41
C LYS A 484 0.99 -16.74 -22.80
N ARG A 485 1.73 -16.30 -21.76
CA ARG A 485 1.46 -15.06 -21.00
C ARG A 485 0.13 -15.06 -20.24
N GLU A 486 -0.45 -16.23 -20.00
CA GLU A 486 -1.70 -16.36 -19.26
C GLU A 486 -1.55 -17.27 -18.03
N GLU A 487 -2.41 -17.07 -17.03
CA GLU A 487 -2.56 -17.95 -15.88
C GLU A 487 -4.03 -18.18 -15.53
N LEU A 488 -4.38 -19.42 -15.17
CA LEU A 488 -5.75 -19.84 -14.84
C LEU A 488 -5.98 -19.89 -13.33
N PHE A 489 -7.06 -19.25 -12.88
CA PHE A 489 -7.51 -19.20 -11.50
C PHE A 489 -8.91 -19.80 -11.37
N PHE A 490 -9.11 -20.56 -10.29
CA PHE A 490 -10.40 -21.19 -9.94
C PHE A 490 -11.06 -21.96 -11.11
N ASP A 491 -10.23 -22.51 -12.00
CA ASP A 491 -10.62 -23.24 -13.22
C ASP A 491 -11.54 -22.48 -14.18
N ARG A 492 -11.56 -21.14 -14.10
CA ARG A 492 -12.50 -20.30 -14.87
C ARG A 492 -11.95 -18.95 -15.30
N TYR A 493 -11.09 -18.31 -14.51
CA TYR A 493 -10.62 -16.96 -14.79
C TYR A 493 -9.21 -17.01 -15.35
N VAL A 494 -9.05 -16.48 -16.55
CA VAL A 494 -7.74 -16.37 -17.20
C VAL A 494 -7.24 -14.95 -17.03
N LEU A 495 -6.13 -14.81 -16.31
CA LEU A 495 -5.33 -13.60 -16.26
C LEU A 495 -4.36 -13.59 -17.44
N ARG A 496 -4.21 -12.47 -18.13
CA ARG A 496 -3.21 -12.25 -19.17
C ARG A 496 -2.31 -11.07 -18.82
N LEU A 497 -1.00 -11.25 -19.02
CA LEU A 497 0.04 -10.23 -18.82
C LEU A 497 0.38 -9.58 -20.18
N GLU A 498 -0.12 -8.38 -20.39
CA GLU A 498 0.00 -7.64 -21.65
C GLU A 498 1.31 -6.85 -21.69
N GLU A 499 2.03 -6.92 -22.82
CA GLU A 499 3.27 -6.15 -23.03
C GLU A 499 3.01 -4.67 -23.34
N THR A 500 1.79 -4.34 -23.75
CA THR A 500 1.32 -2.99 -24.05
C THR A 500 0.05 -2.72 -23.25
N ALA A 501 -0.39 -1.46 -23.17
CA ALA A 501 -1.67 -1.15 -22.54
C ALA A 501 -2.80 -1.96 -23.22
N PRO A 502 -3.66 -2.68 -22.46
CA PRO A 502 -4.73 -3.46 -23.04
C PRO A 502 -5.74 -2.55 -23.74
N ARG A 503 -6.41 -3.10 -24.76
CA ARG A 503 -7.62 -2.49 -25.34
C ARG A 503 -8.86 -3.04 -24.64
N PRO A 504 -9.92 -2.24 -24.46
CA PRO A 504 -11.17 -2.73 -23.90
C PRO A 504 -11.83 -3.72 -24.88
N LEU A 505 -11.96 -4.98 -24.48
CA LEU A 505 -12.66 -6.02 -25.23
C LEU A 505 -13.96 -6.42 -24.50
N ARG A 506 -14.97 -6.85 -25.24
CA ARG A 506 -16.25 -7.28 -24.68
C ARG A 506 -16.15 -8.52 -23.79
N GLU A 507 -15.18 -9.39 -24.07
CA GLU A 507 -14.92 -10.62 -23.32
C GLU A 507 -14.17 -10.40 -22.00
N HIS A 508 -13.63 -9.19 -21.78
CA HIS A 508 -12.94 -8.88 -20.54
C HIS A 508 -13.94 -8.73 -19.38
N LEU A 509 -13.63 -9.41 -18.28
CA LEU A 509 -14.30 -9.25 -16.99
C LEU A 509 -13.72 -8.05 -16.22
N SER A 510 -12.42 -7.81 -16.37
CA SER A 510 -11.66 -6.69 -15.81
C SER A 510 -10.41 -6.45 -16.66
N ALA A 511 -9.96 -5.21 -16.78
CA ALA A 511 -8.72 -4.87 -17.46
C ALA A 511 -8.16 -3.54 -16.95
N CYS A 512 -6.84 -3.45 -16.81
CA CYS A 512 -6.18 -2.26 -16.31
C CYS A 512 -4.81 -2.04 -16.95
N ARG A 513 -4.39 -0.78 -16.97
CA ARG A 513 -3.03 -0.37 -17.28
C ARG A 513 -2.23 -0.21 -16.00
N LEU A 514 -0.96 -0.62 -16.04
CA LEU A 514 -0.03 -0.49 -14.93
C LEU A 514 0.73 0.83 -15.04
N TYR A 515 0.92 1.52 -13.93
CA TYR A 515 1.78 2.69 -13.87
C TYR A 515 3.24 2.34 -14.23
N GLN A 516 3.82 3.03 -15.22
CA GLN A 516 5.18 2.76 -15.74
C GLN A 516 6.25 3.78 -15.34
N GLY A 517 5.92 4.83 -14.57
CA GLY A 517 6.86 5.91 -14.20
C GLY A 517 6.68 7.21 -14.99
N GLU A 518 7.62 8.16 -14.85
CA GLU A 518 7.58 9.47 -15.51
C GLU A 518 8.05 9.42 -16.96
N GLY A 519 7.40 10.18 -17.85
CA GLY A 519 7.94 10.53 -19.18
C GLY A 519 7.37 9.76 -20.38
N GLU A 520 6.61 8.69 -20.18
CA GLU A 520 5.87 8.06 -21.27
C GLU A 520 4.47 8.70 -21.35
N ALA A 521 4.13 9.19 -22.55
CA ALA A 521 2.78 9.63 -22.84
C ALA A 521 1.84 8.50 -22.41
N ILE A 522 0.85 8.83 -21.58
CA ILE A 522 -0.30 7.96 -21.35
C ILE A 522 -0.76 7.54 -22.75
N GLU A 523 -0.46 6.33 -23.19
CA GLU A 523 -1.09 5.78 -24.39
C GLU A 523 -2.59 5.99 -24.19
N ASP A 524 -3.28 6.49 -25.22
CA ASP A 524 -4.72 6.77 -25.29
C ASP A 524 -5.56 5.53 -24.89
N SER A 525 -5.61 5.22 -23.60
CA SER A 525 -6.36 4.10 -23.05
C SER A 525 -7.22 4.61 -21.91
N SER A 526 -8.53 4.51 -22.12
CA SER A 526 -9.57 4.81 -21.13
C SER A 526 -9.70 3.77 -20.01
N LEU A 527 -8.85 2.74 -19.97
CA LEU A 527 -8.86 1.71 -18.92
C LEU A 527 -8.36 2.25 -17.57
N ALA A 528 -8.84 1.62 -16.50
CA ALA A 528 -8.40 1.86 -15.13
C ALA A 528 -6.88 1.80 -14.99
N GLN A 529 -6.31 2.79 -14.29
CA GLN A 529 -4.89 2.81 -13.92
C GLN A 529 -4.72 2.12 -12.57
N ARG A 530 -3.75 1.21 -12.47
CA ARG A 530 -3.36 0.56 -11.20
C ARG A 530 -1.88 0.74 -10.92
N TYR A 531 -1.56 0.77 -9.63
CA TYR A 531 -0.20 0.78 -9.11
C TYR A 531 0.12 -0.62 -8.60
N LEU A 532 1.28 -1.17 -8.99
CA LEU A 532 1.80 -2.41 -8.46
C LEU A 532 3.16 -2.11 -7.84
N ALA A 533 3.39 -2.60 -6.61
CA ALA A 533 4.69 -2.49 -5.97
C ALA A 533 5.69 -3.50 -6.57
N ALA A 534 6.06 -3.26 -7.83
CA ALA A 534 6.82 -4.20 -8.65
C ALA A 534 8.16 -3.62 -9.11
N TYR A 535 8.66 -2.55 -8.49
CA TYR A 535 9.92 -1.94 -8.90
C TYR A 535 11.07 -2.94 -8.79
N VAL A 536 11.80 -3.11 -9.89
CA VAL A 536 12.96 -3.98 -9.98
C VAL A 536 14.10 -3.27 -10.74
N PRO A 537 15.36 -3.47 -10.32
CA PRO A 537 16.51 -2.84 -10.92
C PRO A 537 16.80 -3.46 -12.29
N LEU A 538 16.87 -2.62 -13.32
CA LEU A 538 17.36 -3.00 -14.65
C LEU A 538 18.80 -2.55 -14.83
N LEU A 539 19.58 -3.30 -15.61
CA LEU A 539 20.94 -2.93 -16.00
C LEU A 539 20.86 -1.84 -17.06
N GLY A 540 21.44 -0.67 -16.77
CA GLY A 540 21.51 0.45 -17.72
C GLY A 540 22.54 0.22 -18.83
N GLU A 541 22.37 0.89 -19.97
CA GLU A 541 23.29 0.78 -21.14
C GLU A 541 24.74 1.14 -20.77
N GLU A 542 24.95 2.13 -19.92
CA GLU A 542 26.27 2.60 -19.49
C GLU A 542 26.82 1.88 -18.24
N GLU A 543 26.04 0.98 -17.62
CA GLU A 543 26.42 0.34 -16.36
C GLU A 543 27.27 -0.93 -16.56
N GLY A 544 27.24 -1.56 -17.74
CA GLY A 544 27.91 -2.83 -18.00
C GLY A 544 29.44 -2.79 -17.83
N SER A 545 30.06 -1.61 -17.92
CA SER A 545 31.50 -1.40 -17.78
C SER A 545 31.93 -0.89 -16.39
N ARG A 546 31.05 -0.95 -15.39
CA ARG A 546 31.36 -0.52 -14.03
C ARG A 546 32.51 -1.35 -13.43
N PRO A 547 33.52 -0.72 -12.78
CA PRO A 547 34.64 -1.46 -12.21
C PRO A 547 34.20 -2.47 -11.15
N GLU A 548 33.11 -2.18 -10.42
CA GLU A 548 32.51 -3.07 -9.43
C GLU A 548 32.10 -4.44 -10.00
N TYR A 549 31.85 -4.51 -11.32
CA TYR A 549 31.37 -5.69 -12.02
C TYR A 549 32.49 -6.60 -12.55
N ALA A 550 33.76 -6.20 -12.42
CA ALA A 550 34.90 -6.96 -12.94
C ALA A 550 34.98 -8.40 -12.39
N CYS A 551 34.51 -8.63 -11.16
CA CYS A 551 34.57 -9.92 -10.47
C CYS A 551 33.24 -10.69 -10.44
N LEU A 552 32.26 -10.31 -11.27
CA LEU A 552 30.99 -11.04 -11.38
C LEU A 552 31.19 -12.44 -11.98
N SER A 553 30.28 -13.36 -11.68
CA SER A 553 30.20 -14.64 -12.39
C SER A 553 29.93 -14.45 -13.88
N GLU A 554 30.29 -15.44 -14.70
CA GLU A 554 30.02 -15.40 -16.15
C GLU A 554 28.51 -15.30 -16.45
N GLU A 555 27.66 -15.90 -15.61
CA GLU A 555 26.20 -15.77 -15.72
C GLU A 555 25.75 -14.33 -15.47
N ALA A 556 26.30 -13.65 -14.47
CA ALA A 556 25.99 -12.26 -14.22
C ALA A 556 26.53 -11.34 -15.33
N LYS A 557 27.72 -11.61 -15.89
CA LYS A 557 28.26 -10.85 -17.03
C LYS A 557 27.47 -11.01 -18.33
N ALA A 558 26.71 -12.09 -18.48
CA ALA A 558 25.87 -12.34 -19.66
C ALA A 558 24.58 -11.49 -19.69
N VAL A 559 24.22 -10.83 -18.59
CA VAL A 559 23.05 -9.94 -18.49
C VAL A 559 23.25 -8.72 -19.39
N GLN A 560 22.26 -8.39 -20.22
CA GLN A 560 22.33 -7.28 -21.17
C GLN A 560 21.64 -6.03 -20.65
N ALA A 561 21.89 -4.88 -21.29
CA ALA A 561 21.17 -3.67 -20.99
C ALA A 561 19.65 -3.87 -21.17
N GLY A 562 18.87 -3.37 -20.22
CA GLY A 562 17.42 -3.58 -20.16
C GLY A 562 16.99 -4.90 -19.48
N ASP A 563 17.92 -5.83 -19.24
CA ASP A 563 17.66 -6.99 -18.38
C ASP A 563 17.75 -6.62 -16.90
N LEU A 564 17.26 -7.51 -16.04
CA LEU A 564 17.31 -7.32 -14.59
C LEU A 564 18.72 -7.47 -14.04
N LYS A 565 19.10 -6.59 -13.13
CA LYS A 565 20.29 -6.80 -12.31
C LYS A 565 20.16 -8.09 -11.49
N THR A 566 21.21 -8.90 -11.49
CA THR A 566 21.30 -10.06 -10.57
C THR A 566 21.64 -9.61 -9.16
N PHE A 567 21.45 -10.48 -8.18
CA PHE A 567 21.89 -10.25 -6.81
C PHE A 567 23.41 -10.03 -6.70
N GLU A 568 24.22 -10.57 -7.61
CA GLU A 568 25.65 -10.27 -7.66
C GLU A 568 25.93 -8.83 -8.08
N HIS A 569 25.19 -8.30 -9.07
CA HIS A 569 25.30 -6.88 -9.45
C HIS A 569 24.97 -5.98 -8.27
N LEU A 570 23.82 -6.21 -7.60
CA LEU A 570 23.41 -5.41 -6.45
C LEU A 570 24.43 -5.48 -5.30
N ALA A 571 24.94 -6.68 -5.01
CA ALA A 571 25.96 -6.86 -3.99
C ALA A 571 27.27 -6.12 -4.35
N ALA A 572 27.67 -6.17 -5.62
CA ALA A 572 28.88 -5.53 -6.11
C ALA A 572 28.83 -4.00 -5.98
N GLU A 573 27.66 -3.39 -6.21
CA GLU A 573 27.44 -1.94 -6.07
C GLU A 573 27.63 -1.42 -4.64
N ALA A 574 27.67 -2.30 -3.62
CA ALA A 574 27.97 -1.89 -2.25
C ALA A 574 29.45 -1.46 -2.05
N ARG A 575 30.35 -1.84 -2.98
CA ARG A 575 31.78 -1.56 -2.93
C ARG A 575 32.09 -0.11 -3.31
N GLU A 576 33.27 0.34 -2.90
CA GLU A 576 33.81 1.67 -3.15
C GLU A 576 35.18 1.54 -3.81
N ALA A 577 35.46 2.37 -4.82
CA ALA A 577 36.78 2.46 -5.43
C ALA A 577 37.75 3.28 -4.56
N GLU A 578 38.98 2.82 -4.43
CA GLU A 578 40.10 3.51 -3.77
C GLU A 578 41.28 3.65 -4.75
N GLY A 579 41.83 4.87 -4.86
CA GLY A 579 42.99 5.20 -5.70
C GLY A 579 42.70 6.27 -6.77
N GLU A 580 43.74 7.02 -7.18
CA GLU A 580 43.72 7.93 -8.34
C GLU A 580 44.39 7.26 -9.55
N GLY A 581 43.79 7.36 -10.74
CA GLY A 581 44.30 6.74 -11.97
C GLY A 581 43.67 5.37 -12.31
N GLY A 582 44.31 4.64 -13.24
CA GLY A 582 43.79 3.40 -13.85
C GLY A 582 43.85 2.14 -12.97
N ASP A 583 44.36 2.22 -11.74
CA ASP A 583 44.54 1.08 -10.82
C ASP A 583 43.66 1.28 -9.57
N LYS A 584 42.34 1.14 -9.76
CA LYS A 584 41.33 1.31 -8.69
C LYS A 584 41.15 0.00 -7.95
N ASN A 585 41.51 -0.04 -6.67
CA ASN A 585 41.17 -1.16 -5.79
C ASN A 585 39.74 -1.01 -5.28
N LEU A 586 38.95 -2.07 -5.34
CA LEU A 586 37.60 -2.09 -4.76
C LEU A 586 37.69 -2.53 -3.31
N LEU A 587 37.13 -1.71 -2.41
CA LEU A 587 37.00 -2.02 -1.00
C LEU A 587 35.52 -2.06 -0.61
N GLY A 588 35.22 -2.90 0.37
CA GLY A 588 33.87 -3.13 0.86
C GLY A 588 33.44 -4.57 0.66
N LYS A 589 32.67 -5.10 1.62
CA LYS A 589 32.04 -6.41 1.42
C LYS A 589 30.86 -6.29 0.45
N PRO A 590 30.80 -7.14 -0.60
CA PRO A 590 29.67 -7.18 -1.50
C PRO A 590 28.54 -7.99 -0.86
N PHE A 591 27.90 -7.41 0.16
CA PHE A 591 26.71 -7.97 0.79
C PHE A 591 25.44 -7.32 0.23
N LEU A 592 24.36 -8.07 0.33
CA LEU A 592 23.00 -7.56 0.19
C LEU A 592 22.43 -7.28 1.57
N ALA A 593 21.64 -6.23 1.68
CA ALA A 593 20.70 -6.03 2.77
C ALA A 593 19.34 -6.59 2.37
N VAL A 594 18.78 -7.45 3.23
CA VAL A 594 17.39 -7.88 3.19
C VAL A 594 16.65 -7.03 4.22
N LEU A 595 15.87 -6.08 3.73
CA LEU A 595 15.11 -5.12 4.52
C LEU A 595 13.65 -5.55 4.55
N LYS A 596 13.14 -5.79 5.77
CA LYS A 596 11.71 -5.97 6.01
C LYS A 596 11.19 -4.80 6.86
N ALA A 597 10.02 -4.26 6.53
CA ALA A 597 9.35 -3.27 7.36
C ALA A 597 7.83 -3.48 7.38
N ASP A 598 7.19 -2.94 8.42
CA ASP A 598 5.76 -3.15 8.70
C ASP A 598 5.19 -1.96 9.49
N VAL A 599 3.94 -1.57 9.18
CA VAL A 599 3.24 -0.48 9.88
C VAL A 599 2.83 -0.91 11.28
N ASP A 600 3.25 -0.13 12.26
CA ASP A 600 2.99 -0.40 13.64
C ASP A 600 1.50 -0.24 13.99
N ARG A 601 0.92 -1.30 14.57
CA ARG A 601 -0.44 -1.32 15.15
C ARG A 601 -1.56 -1.11 14.13
N LEU A 602 -1.37 -1.45 12.85
CA LEU A 602 -2.38 -1.21 11.81
C LEU A 602 -3.77 -1.76 12.14
N GLY A 603 -3.87 -2.99 12.65
CA GLY A 603 -5.15 -3.57 13.06
C GLY A 603 -5.86 -2.74 14.14
N PHE A 604 -5.11 -2.17 15.07
CA PHE A 604 -5.64 -1.29 16.13
C PHE A 604 -5.98 0.11 15.60
N ILE A 605 -5.26 0.60 14.58
CA ILE A 605 -5.60 1.85 13.88
C ILE A 605 -6.98 1.73 13.21
N PHE A 606 -7.21 0.66 12.46
CA PHE A 606 -8.52 0.42 11.83
C PHE A 606 -9.62 0.10 12.83
N GLY A 607 -9.26 -0.58 13.92
CA GLY A 607 -10.19 -0.94 14.97
C GLY A 607 -10.62 0.25 15.81
N HIS A 608 -9.70 1.08 16.32
CA HIS A 608 -9.98 2.06 17.39
C HIS A 608 -9.32 3.43 17.15
N GLY A 609 -8.64 3.63 16.02
CA GLY A 609 -7.80 4.80 15.81
C GLY A 609 -8.54 6.05 15.33
N LEU A 610 -9.68 5.91 14.65
CA LEU A 610 -10.38 7.03 14.01
C LEU A 610 -11.18 7.86 15.01
N CYS A 611 -10.53 8.85 15.62
CA CYS A 611 -11.09 9.73 16.62
C CYS A 611 -11.20 11.18 16.15
N ASP A 612 -12.14 11.93 16.72
CA ASP A 612 -12.15 13.39 16.66
C ASP A 612 -10.91 13.94 17.40
N PRO A 613 -10.02 14.71 16.75
CA PRO A 613 -8.81 15.23 17.40
C PRO A 613 -9.12 16.18 18.56
N ASP A 614 -10.23 16.92 18.48
CA ASP A 614 -10.58 17.98 19.43
C ASP A 614 -11.43 17.42 20.59
N LYS A 615 -12.27 16.43 20.32
CA LYS A 615 -13.22 15.84 21.30
C LYS A 615 -12.81 14.46 21.82
N ARG A 616 -11.85 13.78 21.17
CA ARG A 616 -11.46 12.37 21.41
C ARG A 616 -12.66 11.42 21.48
N GLN A 617 -13.63 11.64 20.60
CA GLN A 617 -14.79 10.78 20.42
C GLN A 617 -14.61 9.97 19.14
N ASP A 618 -15.10 8.73 19.14
CA ASP A 618 -15.10 7.87 17.96
C ASP A 618 -15.89 8.53 16.80
N ARG A 619 -15.31 8.51 15.61
CA ARG A 619 -15.89 9.02 14.37
C ARG A 619 -15.77 8.02 13.22
N ALA A 620 -15.55 6.74 13.51
CA ALA A 620 -15.47 5.69 12.52
C ALA A 620 -16.74 5.66 11.64
N THR A 621 -16.53 5.83 10.34
CA THR A 621 -17.54 5.64 9.31
C THR A 621 -16.95 4.80 8.19
N ILE A 622 -17.81 4.17 7.41
CA ILE A 622 -17.40 3.36 6.25
C ILE A 622 -16.52 4.15 5.27
N SER A 623 -16.81 5.44 5.07
CA SER A 623 -16.07 6.32 4.16
C SER A 623 -14.68 6.69 4.69
N ARG A 624 -14.54 6.98 5.99
CA ARG A 624 -13.21 7.20 6.61
C ARG A 624 -12.37 5.93 6.58
N PHE A 625 -12.99 4.78 6.82
CA PHE A 625 -12.34 3.49 6.75
C PHE A 625 -11.81 3.19 5.34
N ALA A 626 -12.66 3.37 4.31
CA ALA A 626 -12.28 3.17 2.91
C ALA A 626 -11.12 4.09 2.50
N GLN A 627 -11.20 5.39 2.83
CA GLN A 627 -10.15 6.35 2.54
C GLN A 627 -8.83 6.02 3.24
N LEU A 628 -8.87 5.67 4.53
CA LEU A 628 -7.66 5.30 5.28
C LEU A 628 -6.99 4.07 4.67
N SER A 629 -7.77 3.04 4.32
CA SER A 629 -7.21 1.84 3.68
C SER A 629 -6.62 2.11 2.32
N ARG A 630 -7.31 2.91 1.49
CA ARG A 630 -6.85 3.27 0.14
C ARG A 630 -5.55 4.07 0.19
N MET A 631 -5.48 5.08 1.05
CA MET A 631 -4.29 5.91 1.20
C MET A 631 -3.13 5.13 1.84
N MET A 632 -3.39 4.23 2.79
CA MET A 632 -2.33 3.38 3.33
C MET A 632 -1.73 2.48 2.24
N ASP A 633 -2.55 1.77 1.47
CA ASP A 633 -2.07 0.92 0.37
C ASP A 633 -1.30 1.71 -0.69
N PHE A 634 -1.78 2.90 -1.04
CA PHE A 634 -1.15 3.78 -2.04
C PHE A 634 0.28 4.17 -1.67
N PHE A 635 0.62 4.24 -0.37
CA PHE A 635 2.00 4.45 0.04
C PHE A 635 2.91 3.33 -0.49
N PHE A 636 2.53 2.07 -0.28
CA PHE A 636 3.34 0.91 -0.63
C PHE A 636 3.29 0.58 -2.12
N THR A 637 2.14 0.77 -2.77
CA THR A 637 1.95 0.41 -4.19
C THR A 637 2.40 1.52 -5.14
N GLY A 638 2.22 2.79 -4.76
CA GLY A 638 2.56 3.97 -5.57
C GLY A 638 3.77 4.74 -5.07
N ARG A 639 3.72 5.31 -3.85
CA ARG A 639 4.75 6.24 -3.37
C ARG A 639 6.11 5.57 -3.20
N LEU A 640 6.14 4.37 -2.62
CA LEU A 640 7.35 3.57 -2.46
C LEU A 640 7.96 3.21 -3.81
N TYR A 641 7.13 2.80 -4.78
CA TYR A 641 7.59 2.55 -6.15
C TYR A 641 8.36 3.75 -6.71
N GLN A 642 7.78 4.96 -6.60
CA GLN A 642 8.42 6.18 -7.09
C GLN A 642 9.72 6.51 -6.35
N LEU A 643 9.76 6.30 -5.02
CA LEU A 643 10.98 6.48 -4.22
C LEU A 643 12.11 5.57 -4.72
N LEU A 644 11.81 4.29 -4.96
CA LEU A 644 12.79 3.33 -5.45
C LEU A 644 13.23 3.63 -6.89
N ALA A 645 12.29 3.96 -7.78
CA ALA A 645 12.58 4.25 -9.18
C ALA A 645 13.43 5.52 -9.40
N THR A 646 13.31 6.51 -8.50
CA THR A 646 14.00 7.79 -8.65
C THR A 646 15.28 7.90 -7.84
N ARG A 647 15.26 7.48 -6.57
CA ARG A 647 16.39 7.67 -5.63
C ARG A 647 17.15 6.38 -5.33
N HIS A 648 16.46 5.23 -5.25
CA HIS A 648 17.04 3.96 -4.78
C HIS A 648 17.03 2.86 -5.84
N ARG A 649 17.55 3.18 -7.04
CA ARG A 649 17.42 2.35 -8.25
C ARG A 649 18.06 0.96 -8.17
N ALA A 650 19.00 0.75 -7.26
CA ALA A 650 19.62 -0.55 -7.01
C ALA A 650 18.82 -1.40 -6.00
N THR A 651 17.53 -1.15 -5.81
CA THR A 651 16.69 -1.89 -4.86
C THR A 651 15.71 -2.79 -5.59
N TYR A 652 15.75 -4.07 -5.25
CA TYR A 652 14.83 -5.10 -5.74
C TYR A 652 13.64 -5.25 -4.79
N THR A 653 12.43 -5.00 -5.28
CA THR A 653 11.20 -5.26 -4.52
C THR A 653 10.84 -6.74 -4.62
N VAL A 654 10.84 -7.45 -3.49
CA VAL A 654 10.29 -8.81 -3.43
C VAL A 654 8.77 -8.74 -3.29
N TYR A 655 8.29 -7.95 -2.33
CA TYR A 655 6.88 -7.58 -2.20
C TYR A 655 6.76 -6.24 -1.46
N ALA A 656 5.67 -5.53 -1.70
CA ALA A 656 5.22 -4.40 -0.90
C ALA A 656 3.71 -4.19 -1.15
N GLY A 657 2.92 -3.95 -0.12
CA GLY A 657 1.48 -3.70 -0.28
C GLY A 657 0.73 -3.75 1.04
N GLY A 658 -0.37 -2.99 1.14
CA GLY A 658 -1.08 -2.81 2.41
C GLY A 658 -0.24 -2.07 3.44
N ASP A 659 0.56 -2.82 4.20
CA ASP A 659 1.27 -2.37 5.39
C ASP A 659 2.67 -2.96 5.56
N ASP A 660 3.05 -3.95 4.76
CA ASP A 660 4.36 -4.61 4.87
C ASP A 660 5.16 -4.56 3.56
N LEU A 661 6.49 -4.68 3.70
CA LEU A 661 7.42 -4.71 2.57
C LEU A 661 8.60 -5.63 2.83
N LEU A 662 9.16 -6.15 1.74
CA LEU A 662 10.46 -6.81 1.70
C LEU A 662 11.27 -6.36 0.48
N LEU A 663 12.39 -5.73 0.74
CA LEU A 663 13.31 -5.17 -0.23
C LEU A 663 14.69 -5.82 -0.12
N ILE A 664 15.38 -5.94 -1.25
CA ILE A 664 16.76 -6.43 -1.32
C ILE A 664 17.61 -5.42 -2.07
N GLY A 665 18.70 -4.96 -1.49
CA GLY A 665 19.58 -3.99 -2.12
C GLY A 665 21.03 -4.10 -1.67
N PRO A 666 21.94 -3.29 -2.25
CA PRO A 666 23.31 -3.15 -1.79
C PRO A 666 23.33 -2.72 -0.31
N TRP A 667 24.03 -3.48 0.54
CA TRP A 667 23.88 -3.30 1.99
C TRP A 667 24.21 -1.89 2.49
N ARG A 668 25.21 -1.25 1.89
CA ARG A 668 25.70 0.07 2.30
C ARG A 668 24.61 1.10 2.04
N GLN A 669 24.21 1.26 0.79
CA GLN A 669 23.16 2.17 0.34
C GLN A 669 21.83 1.90 1.04
N THR A 670 21.46 0.64 1.24
CA THR A 670 20.22 0.30 1.96
C THR A 670 20.24 0.82 3.40
N ILE A 671 21.37 0.70 4.11
CA ILE A 671 21.48 1.15 5.50
C ILE A 671 21.69 2.66 5.61
N THR A 672 22.52 3.24 4.75
CA THR A 672 22.93 4.65 4.86
C THR A 672 21.96 5.63 4.20
N GLU A 673 21.17 5.18 3.22
CA GLU A 673 20.34 6.06 2.39
C GLU A 673 18.87 5.60 2.39
N LEU A 674 18.58 4.35 1.99
CA LEU A 674 17.20 3.88 1.84
C LEU A 674 16.44 3.83 3.17
N LEU A 675 17.05 3.34 4.25
CA LEU A 675 16.41 3.27 5.56
C LEU A 675 15.99 4.65 6.10
N PRO A 676 16.89 5.65 6.18
CA PRO A 676 16.51 7.01 6.56
C PRO A 676 15.43 7.61 5.66
N ASP A 677 15.57 7.46 4.34
CA ASP A 677 14.61 8.00 3.37
C ASP A 677 13.24 7.34 3.53
N LEU A 678 13.16 6.01 3.63
CA LEU A 678 11.91 5.27 3.81
C LEU A 678 11.17 5.74 5.07
N HIS A 679 11.89 5.85 6.19
CA HIS A 679 11.32 6.31 7.45
C HIS A 679 10.81 7.76 7.34
N GLN A 680 11.63 8.66 6.78
CA GLN A 680 11.25 10.06 6.63
C GLN A 680 10.08 10.25 5.65
N GLU A 681 10.09 9.54 4.54
CA GLU A 681 9.02 9.57 3.53
C GLU A 681 7.71 9.04 4.10
N PHE A 682 7.73 7.95 4.87
CA PHE A 682 6.54 7.44 5.54
C PHE A 682 6.00 8.43 6.58
N ARG A 683 6.88 9.00 7.43
CA ARG A 683 6.47 10.02 8.42
C ARG A 683 5.79 11.22 7.77
N ARG A 684 6.38 11.77 6.70
CA ARG A 684 5.77 12.88 5.96
C ARG A 684 4.45 12.47 5.32
N TYR A 685 4.36 11.26 4.77
CA TYR A 685 3.14 10.74 4.13
C TYR A 685 1.96 10.65 5.11
N VAL A 686 2.21 10.24 6.36
CA VAL A 686 1.19 10.18 7.41
C VAL A 686 1.02 11.51 8.16
N GLY A 687 1.64 12.59 7.69
CA GLY A 687 1.51 13.93 8.25
C GLY A 687 2.25 14.15 9.58
N ASP A 688 3.31 13.39 9.82
CA ASP A 688 4.09 13.32 11.08
C ASP A 688 3.27 12.83 12.28
N ASN A 689 2.20 12.07 12.05
CA ASN A 689 1.37 11.55 13.14
C ASN A 689 2.15 10.54 14.00
N PRO A 690 2.38 10.79 15.30
CA PRO A 690 3.10 9.87 16.19
C PRO A 690 2.38 8.54 16.44
N ASN A 691 1.08 8.46 16.15
CA ASN A 691 0.27 7.26 16.32
C ASN A 691 0.41 6.26 15.15
N ILE A 692 1.02 6.68 14.04
CA ILE A 692 1.24 5.85 12.85
C ILE A 692 2.75 5.80 12.58
N THR A 693 3.37 4.68 12.89
CA THR A 693 4.83 4.52 12.83
C THR A 693 5.21 3.26 12.04
N LEU A 694 6.48 3.18 11.66
CA LEU A 694 7.03 2.06 10.91
C LEU A 694 8.12 1.39 11.73
N SER A 695 8.12 0.07 11.79
CA SER A 695 9.24 -0.70 12.34
C SER A 695 9.95 -1.47 11.23
N ALA A 696 11.28 -1.63 11.34
CA ALA A 696 12.09 -2.27 10.31
C ALA A 696 13.16 -3.22 10.88
N GLY A 697 13.45 -4.27 10.12
CA GLY A 697 14.52 -5.24 10.37
C GLY A 697 15.42 -5.40 9.15
N VAL A 698 16.75 -5.42 9.35
CA VAL A 698 17.74 -5.59 8.27
C VAL A 698 18.71 -6.71 8.57
N GLU A 699 18.73 -7.73 7.70
CA GLU A 699 19.77 -8.77 7.69
C GLU A 699 20.76 -8.58 6.54
N LEU A 700 22.02 -8.93 6.75
CA LEU A 700 23.03 -8.97 5.69
C LEU A 700 23.30 -10.39 5.21
N ILE A 701 23.43 -10.53 3.89
CA ILE A 701 23.68 -11.82 3.24
C ILE A 701 24.65 -11.66 2.06
N GLN A 702 25.40 -12.71 1.73
CA GLN A 702 26.13 -12.79 0.45
C GLN A 702 25.18 -13.12 -0.70
N ALA A 703 25.53 -12.70 -1.92
CA ALA A 703 24.70 -12.93 -3.11
C ALA A 703 24.43 -14.41 -3.42
N ASN A 704 25.34 -15.32 -3.03
CA ASN A 704 25.24 -16.75 -3.28
C ASN A 704 24.63 -17.56 -2.11
N GLN A 705 24.27 -16.90 -1.01
CA GLN A 705 23.70 -17.54 0.16
C GLN A 705 22.16 -17.66 0.04
N PRO A 706 21.54 -18.62 0.75
CA PRO A 706 20.09 -18.79 0.70
C PRO A 706 19.31 -17.60 1.31
N LEU A 707 18.54 -16.89 0.47
CA LEU A 707 17.64 -15.80 0.80
C LEU A 707 16.58 -16.16 1.86
N ASN A 708 16.07 -17.40 1.89
CA ASN A 708 15.04 -17.81 2.85
C ASN A 708 15.50 -17.64 4.30
N ARG A 709 16.76 -17.99 4.59
CA ARG A 709 17.37 -17.80 5.90
C ARG A 709 17.54 -16.32 6.23
N ALA A 710 17.94 -15.50 5.26
CA ALA A 710 18.09 -14.06 5.48
C ALA A 710 16.75 -13.37 5.71
N VAL A 711 15.68 -13.79 5.02
CA VAL A 711 14.33 -13.26 5.24
C VAL A 711 13.82 -13.64 6.64
N TRP A 712 13.97 -14.89 7.08
CA TRP A 712 13.59 -15.28 8.44
C TRP A 712 14.36 -14.48 9.49
N ARG A 713 15.65 -14.24 9.27
CA ARG A 713 16.46 -13.41 10.15
C ARG A 713 16.14 -11.91 10.07
N ALA A 714 15.62 -11.42 8.95
CA ALA A 714 15.08 -10.06 8.83
C ALA A 714 13.75 -9.95 9.58
N GLU A 715 12.92 -10.99 9.56
CA GLU A 715 11.71 -11.12 10.38
C GLU A 715 12.04 -11.07 11.87
N GLU A 716 12.98 -11.90 12.33
CA GLU A 716 13.42 -11.89 13.74
C GLU A 716 13.88 -10.50 14.19
N ARG A 717 14.52 -9.75 13.29
CA ARG A 717 14.94 -8.37 13.55
C ARG A 717 13.79 -7.39 13.58
N LEU A 718 12.82 -7.53 12.69
CA LEU A 718 11.59 -6.74 12.73
C LEU A 718 10.85 -6.97 14.05
N GLU A 719 10.73 -8.23 14.50
CA GLU A 719 10.12 -8.57 15.78
C GLU A 719 10.91 -8.01 16.97
N GLN A 720 12.25 -8.02 16.91
CA GLN A 720 13.08 -7.32 17.91
C GLN A 720 12.80 -5.80 17.93
N ALA A 721 12.59 -5.16 16.77
CA ALA A 721 12.23 -3.75 16.69
C ALA A 721 10.84 -3.46 17.27
N LYS A 722 9.89 -4.37 17.04
CA LYS A 722 8.52 -4.28 17.59
C LYS A 722 8.45 -4.60 19.09
N GLY A 723 9.42 -5.35 19.62
CA GLY A 723 9.45 -5.83 20.99
C GLY A 723 9.54 -4.74 22.07
N GLU A 724 8.98 -5.04 23.25
CA GLU A 724 8.91 -4.14 24.40
C GLU A 724 10.19 -4.14 25.27
N GLY A 725 11.20 -4.93 24.90
CA GLY A 725 12.35 -5.27 25.75
C GLY A 725 13.39 -4.17 26.01
N ILE A 726 13.24 -2.97 25.42
CA ILE A 726 14.12 -1.83 25.71
C ILE A 726 13.41 -0.90 26.69
N LYS A 727 13.96 -0.76 27.90
CA LYS A 727 13.58 0.24 28.89
C LYS A 727 14.05 1.64 28.43
N ASP A 728 13.43 2.17 27.40
CA ASP A 728 13.49 3.61 27.10
C ASP A 728 12.31 4.29 27.80
N GLU A 729 12.60 5.29 28.63
CA GLU A 729 11.59 6.14 29.26
C GLU A 729 10.76 6.83 28.17
N GLY A 730 9.58 6.27 27.87
CA GLY A 730 8.60 6.84 26.95
C GLY A 730 8.26 6.00 25.72
N HIS A 731 8.96 4.89 25.41
CA HIS A 731 8.68 4.07 24.21
C HIS A 731 8.42 2.60 24.55
N LYS A 732 7.14 2.20 24.53
CA LYS A 732 6.68 0.80 24.74
C LYS A 732 6.82 -0.03 23.45
N GLY A 733 8.06 -0.25 22.98
CA GLY A 733 8.35 -0.97 21.73
C GLY A 733 7.89 -0.24 20.46
N ARG A 734 8.16 -0.83 19.28
CA ARG A 734 7.78 -0.28 17.95
C ARG A 734 8.43 1.08 17.63
N ASN A 735 8.18 1.63 16.44
CA ASN A 735 8.84 2.83 15.91
C ASN A 735 10.37 2.74 16.00
N ARG A 736 10.93 1.60 15.58
CA ARG A 736 12.35 1.27 15.73
C ARG A 736 12.87 0.54 14.51
N VAL A 737 14.20 0.51 14.40
CA VAL A 737 14.93 -0.29 13.42
C VAL A 737 15.91 -1.24 14.11
N SER A 738 15.91 -2.50 13.73
CA SER A 738 16.94 -3.48 14.15
C SER A 738 17.82 -3.85 12.97
N LEU A 739 19.10 -3.48 13.06
CA LEU A 739 20.07 -3.78 12.01
C LEU A 739 20.70 -5.17 12.21
N PHE A 740 21.69 -5.49 11.39
CA PHE A 740 22.35 -6.80 11.35
C PHE A 740 23.03 -7.23 12.66
N THR A 741 23.22 -6.32 13.63
CA THR A 741 23.74 -6.64 14.97
C THR A 741 22.68 -7.19 15.94
N GLY A 742 21.38 -7.10 15.61
CA GLY A 742 20.28 -7.57 16.45
C GLY A 742 19.99 -6.69 17.67
N GLN A 743 20.50 -5.46 17.69
CA GLN A 743 20.19 -4.46 18.71
C GLN A 743 19.22 -3.44 18.11
N PRO A 744 17.98 -3.30 18.63
CA PRO A 744 17.04 -2.31 18.12
C PRO A 744 17.50 -0.89 18.47
N LEU A 745 17.22 0.03 17.56
CA LEU A 745 17.48 1.46 17.67
C LEU A 745 16.19 2.23 17.44
N VAL A 746 15.99 3.28 18.23
CA VAL A 746 15.01 4.32 17.93
C VAL A 746 15.49 5.08 16.68
N TRP A 747 14.56 5.39 15.76
CA TRP A 747 14.91 5.96 14.45
C TRP A 747 15.70 7.25 14.54
N GLU A 748 15.39 8.09 15.52
CA GLU A 748 16.03 9.38 15.79
C GLU A 748 17.54 9.24 16.10
N LEU A 749 17.99 8.07 16.59
CA LEU A 749 19.40 7.79 16.85
C LEU A 749 20.16 7.29 15.63
N LEU A 750 19.46 6.79 14.59
CA LEU A 750 20.09 6.20 13.42
C LEU A 750 21.05 7.18 12.71
N PRO A 751 20.69 8.46 12.44
CA PRO A 751 21.62 9.41 11.79
C PRO A 751 22.93 9.57 12.57
N GLY A 752 22.86 9.75 13.89
CA GLY A 752 24.06 9.87 14.73
C GLY A 752 24.91 8.59 14.75
N VAL A 753 24.29 7.41 14.69
CA VAL A 753 25.01 6.14 14.52
C VAL A 753 25.75 6.10 13.17
N LEU A 754 25.10 6.55 12.10
CA LEU A 754 25.71 6.56 10.75
C LEU A 754 26.84 7.59 10.65
N GLU A 755 26.71 8.76 11.28
CA GLU A 755 27.79 9.76 11.36
C GLU A 755 29.03 9.20 12.05
N VAL A 756 28.85 8.51 13.19
CA VAL A 756 29.97 7.85 13.88
C VAL A 756 30.62 6.76 13.00
N ALA A 757 29.82 6.04 12.21
CA ALA A 757 30.34 5.06 11.25
C ALA A 757 31.18 5.72 10.14
N GLU A 758 30.76 6.89 9.67
CA GLU A 758 31.46 7.69 8.67
C GLU A 758 32.77 8.26 9.23
N ASP A 759 32.79 8.75 10.46
CA ASP A 759 34.02 9.22 11.12
C ASP A 759 35.03 8.08 11.30
N LEU A 760 34.57 6.90 11.75
CA LEU A 760 35.40 5.68 11.81
C LEU A 760 35.94 5.29 10.44
N HIS A 761 35.10 5.35 9.40
CA HIS A 761 35.51 5.08 8.03
C HIS A 761 36.60 6.07 7.58
N ARG A 762 36.42 7.37 7.83
CA ARG A 762 37.40 8.42 7.52
C ARG A 762 38.72 8.20 8.24
N HIS A 763 38.69 7.83 9.53
CA HIS A 763 39.91 7.51 10.28
C HIS A 763 40.69 6.32 9.69
N LEU A 764 39.98 5.30 9.18
CA LEU A 764 40.61 4.17 8.50
C LEU A 764 41.20 4.56 7.14
N ARG A 765 40.43 5.26 6.29
CA ARG A 765 40.86 5.72 4.96
C ARG A 765 42.08 6.65 5.02
N ASN A 766 42.07 7.58 5.97
CA ASN A 766 43.17 8.52 6.19
C ASN A 766 44.36 7.89 6.94
N LYS A 767 44.31 6.57 7.21
CA LYS A 767 45.36 5.83 7.93
C LYS A 767 45.67 6.40 9.32
N LEU A 768 44.71 7.09 9.93
CA LEU A 768 44.82 7.60 11.30
C LEU A 768 44.79 6.43 12.29
N VAL A 769 44.01 5.39 12.00
CA VAL A 769 44.04 4.12 12.73
C VAL A 769 44.11 2.94 11.76
N SER A 770 44.53 1.78 12.27
CA SER A 770 44.54 0.53 11.50
C SER A 770 43.24 -0.25 11.66
N THR A 771 42.89 -1.10 10.69
CA THR A 771 41.77 -2.03 10.80
C THR A 771 41.90 -2.94 12.03
N SER A 772 43.13 -3.36 12.36
CA SER A 772 43.44 -4.16 13.55
C SER A 772 43.08 -3.43 14.86
N PHE A 773 43.28 -2.11 14.92
CA PHE A 773 42.88 -1.29 16.06
C PHE A 773 41.35 -1.27 16.23
N VAL A 774 40.61 -1.11 15.13
CA VAL A 774 39.14 -1.12 15.16
C VAL A 774 38.57 -2.51 15.53
N TYR A 775 39.21 -3.60 15.11
CA TYR A 775 38.86 -4.95 15.61
C TYR A 775 39.09 -5.08 17.12
N LYS A 776 40.14 -4.45 17.68
CA LYS A 776 40.36 -4.43 19.13
C LYS A 776 39.29 -3.65 19.87
N LEU A 777 38.78 -2.56 19.30
CA LEU A 777 37.64 -1.83 19.85
C LEU A 777 36.40 -2.73 19.99
N ARG A 778 36.07 -3.51 18.95
CA ARG A 778 34.99 -4.51 19.00
C ARG A 778 35.22 -5.56 20.10
N TYR A 779 36.44 -6.06 20.24
CA TYR A 779 36.80 -7.01 21.29
C TYR A 779 36.55 -6.44 22.68
N PHE A 780 36.98 -5.21 22.97
CA PHE A 780 36.76 -4.59 24.28
C PHE A 780 35.29 -4.28 24.56
N LEU A 781 34.51 -3.94 23.53
CA LEU A 781 33.06 -3.81 23.66
C LEU A 781 32.40 -5.15 24.06
N GLU A 782 32.86 -6.26 23.51
CA GLU A 782 32.38 -7.60 23.87
C GLU A 782 32.80 -7.99 25.30
N GLN A 783 34.05 -7.74 25.69
CA GLN A 783 34.53 -7.99 27.06
C GLN A 783 33.69 -7.22 28.09
N ARG A 784 33.41 -5.94 27.79
CA ARG A 784 32.53 -5.13 28.61
C ARG A 784 31.13 -5.74 28.70
N ARG A 785 30.52 -6.14 27.58
CA ARG A 785 29.19 -6.75 27.55
C ARG A 785 29.14 -8.00 28.43
N LYS A 786 30.13 -8.90 28.32
CA LYS A 786 30.25 -10.12 29.14
C LYS A 786 30.35 -9.80 30.62
N LEU A 787 31.13 -8.79 30.99
CA LEU A 787 31.21 -8.34 32.38
C LEU A 787 29.88 -7.76 32.89
N GLU A 788 29.21 -6.91 32.11
CA GLU A 788 28.04 -6.15 32.56
C GLU A 788 26.76 -7.02 32.58
N GLN A 789 26.54 -7.80 31.53
CA GLN A 789 25.33 -8.61 31.32
C GLN A 789 25.49 -10.04 31.85
N GLU A 790 26.62 -10.69 31.57
CA GLU A 790 26.85 -12.10 31.94
C GLU A 790 27.61 -12.25 33.27
N LYS A 791 28.09 -11.14 33.86
CA LYS A 791 28.89 -11.11 35.11
C LYS A 791 30.18 -11.92 35.04
N ASP A 792 30.78 -12.05 33.85
CA ASP A 792 32.07 -12.74 33.68
C ASP A 792 33.23 -11.88 34.20
N MET A 793 33.72 -12.24 35.39
CA MET A 793 34.81 -11.54 36.07
C MET A 793 36.16 -11.64 35.35
N ASN A 794 36.35 -12.61 34.44
CA ASN A 794 37.58 -12.68 33.63
C ASN A 794 37.73 -11.48 32.69
N CYS A 795 36.64 -10.77 32.43
CA CYS A 795 36.63 -9.58 31.60
C CYS A 795 36.88 -8.28 32.40
N ALA A 796 37.07 -8.32 33.73
CA ALA A 796 37.13 -7.12 34.58
C ALA A 796 38.29 -6.16 34.25
N ASP A 797 39.36 -6.67 33.64
CA ASP A 797 40.57 -5.93 33.28
C ASP A 797 40.46 -5.14 31.95
N TRP A 798 39.31 -5.24 31.26
CA TRP A 798 39.12 -4.69 29.91
C TRP A 798 39.46 -3.20 29.80
N ARG A 799 39.15 -2.40 30.83
CA ARG A 799 39.41 -0.95 30.86
C ARG A 799 40.89 -0.62 30.88
N ALA A 800 41.67 -1.31 31.73
CA ALA A 800 43.11 -1.09 31.84
C ALA A 800 43.81 -1.50 30.55
N ARG A 801 43.39 -2.63 29.97
CA ARG A 801 43.90 -3.12 28.69
C ARG A 801 43.55 -2.19 27.54
N TRP A 802 42.34 -1.64 27.51
CA TRP A 802 41.95 -0.63 26.54
C TRP A 802 42.83 0.62 26.64
N GLY A 803 43.05 1.14 27.85
CA GLY A 803 43.92 2.30 28.07
C GLY A 803 45.34 2.09 27.55
N TYR A 804 45.92 0.91 27.78
CA TYR A 804 47.23 0.53 27.22
C TYR A 804 47.22 0.51 25.69
N HIS A 805 46.20 -0.09 25.07
CA HIS A 805 46.07 -0.12 23.61
C HIS A 805 45.90 1.27 23.01
N LEU A 806 45.11 2.14 23.66
CA LEU A 806 44.89 3.51 23.22
C LEU A 806 46.20 4.33 23.23
N ALA A 807 46.95 4.27 24.33
CA ALA A 807 48.22 4.96 24.47
C ALA A 807 49.25 4.50 23.43
N ARG A 808 49.36 3.18 23.22
CA ARG A 808 50.30 2.59 22.26
C ARG A 808 49.98 2.92 20.80
N HIS A 809 48.70 2.97 20.45
CA HIS A 809 48.30 3.15 19.05
C HIS A 809 48.09 4.61 18.65
N ILE A 810 47.64 5.47 19.56
CA ILE A 810 47.35 6.89 19.27
C ILE A 810 48.39 7.80 19.92
N GLY A 811 48.76 7.55 21.18
CA GLY A 811 49.71 8.37 21.92
C GLY A 811 51.14 8.34 21.38
N GLU A 812 51.57 7.22 20.79
CA GLU A 812 52.93 7.02 20.27
C GLU A 812 53.03 7.13 18.72
N GLN A 813 51.93 7.45 18.03
CA GLN A 813 51.88 7.46 16.57
C GLN A 813 52.57 8.69 15.97
N ARG A 814 53.61 8.47 15.16
CA ARG A 814 54.31 9.53 14.42
C ARG A 814 53.40 10.13 13.35
N GLY A 815 53.23 11.45 13.38
CA GLY A 815 52.46 12.20 12.36
C GLY A 815 51.12 12.78 12.84
N LEU A 816 50.68 12.47 14.07
CA LEU A 816 49.53 13.13 14.70
C LEU A 816 50.01 14.27 15.62
N THR A 817 49.30 15.40 15.58
CA THR A 817 49.48 16.48 16.56
C THR A 817 48.88 16.11 17.92
N SER A 818 49.34 16.74 19.01
CA SER A 818 48.78 16.49 20.36
C SER A 818 47.28 16.75 20.44
N ALA A 819 46.77 17.71 19.66
CA ALA A 819 45.34 17.99 19.55
C ALA A 819 44.58 16.83 18.89
N GLN A 820 45.07 16.30 17.77
CA GLN A 820 44.48 15.15 17.08
C GLN A 820 44.52 13.88 17.94
N GLN A 821 45.61 13.67 18.70
CA GLN A 821 45.71 12.55 19.64
C GLN A 821 44.64 12.63 20.74
N ALA A 822 44.43 13.82 21.29
CA ALA A 822 43.40 14.05 22.31
C ALA A 822 41.98 13.83 21.74
N GLU A 823 41.72 14.35 20.54
CA GLU A 823 40.44 14.19 19.84
C GLU A 823 40.11 12.73 19.53
N LEU A 824 41.05 11.99 18.94
CA LEU A 824 40.88 10.56 18.64
C LEU A 824 40.70 9.75 19.93
N SER A 825 41.49 10.05 20.97
CA SER A 825 41.37 9.37 22.27
C SER A 825 39.99 9.60 22.89
N PHE A 826 39.49 10.84 22.85
CA PHE A 826 38.14 11.17 23.30
C PHE A 826 37.07 10.41 22.50
N PHE A 827 37.18 10.41 21.17
CA PHE A 827 36.25 9.71 20.28
C PHE A 827 36.16 8.21 20.60
N TYR A 828 37.29 7.50 20.65
CA TYR A 828 37.27 6.05 20.88
C TYR A 828 36.89 5.67 22.32
N ASN A 829 37.25 6.49 23.32
CA ASN A 829 36.78 6.30 24.69
C ASN A 829 35.25 6.42 24.76
N ARG A 830 34.65 7.38 24.06
CA ARG A 830 33.19 7.55 24.00
C ARG A 830 32.49 6.30 23.43
N LEU A 831 33.06 5.65 22.41
CA LEU A 831 32.53 4.39 21.84
C LEU A 831 32.57 3.20 22.81
N LEU A 832 33.38 3.28 23.87
CA LEU A 832 33.38 2.30 24.95
C LEU A 832 32.69 2.81 26.22
N GLY A 833 32.03 3.96 26.17
CA GLY A 833 31.34 4.55 27.31
C GLY A 833 32.25 5.12 28.39
N LEU A 834 33.44 5.54 28.00
CA LEU A 834 34.45 6.03 28.92
C LEU A 834 34.62 7.54 28.78
N THR A 835 34.94 8.21 29.89
CA THR A 835 35.48 9.58 29.89
C THR A 835 36.93 9.59 29.43
N VAL A 836 37.52 10.78 29.27
CA VAL A 836 38.94 10.94 28.95
C VAL A 836 39.84 10.21 29.96
N ASP A 837 39.44 10.21 31.23
CA ASP A 837 40.15 9.53 32.34
C ASP A 837 39.81 8.03 32.48
N LEU A 838 39.22 7.42 31.44
CA LEU A 838 38.82 5.99 31.42
C LEU A 838 37.82 5.59 32.52
N ARG A 839 37.05 6.56 33.05
CA ARG A 839 35.96 6.28 33.98
C ARG A 839 34.67 5.98 33.21
N GLN A 840 33.86 5.07 33.71
CA GLN A 840 32.56 4.78 33.09
C GLN A 840 31.64 6.00 33.22
N LYS A 841 30.94 6.33 32.13
CA LYS A 841 29.82 7.26 32.14
C LYS A 841 28.53 6.45 32.27
N GLU A 842 27.61 6.84 33.16
CA GLU A 842 26.40 6.06 33.47
C GLU A 842 25.41 5.93 32.29
N GLN A 843 25.50 6.79 31.27
CA GLN A 843 24.66 6.73 30.07
C GLN A 843 25.51 6.64 28.80
N ILE A 844 25.24 5.60 28.01
CA ILE A 844 25.66 5.52 26.61
C ILE A 844 24.41 5.37 25.80
N GLU A 845 24.06 6.43 25.09
CA GLU A 845 22.86 6.49 24.26
C GLU A 845 23.01 5.74 22.93
N LEU A 846 24.24 5.37 22.53
CA LEU A 846 24.55 4.87 21.19
C LEU A 846 25.12 3.44 21.21
N THR A 847 24.49 2.51 20.48
CA THR A 847 24.99 1.15 20.28
C THR A 847 26.25 1.15 19.42
N SER A 848 27.43 1.18 20.05
CA SER A 848 28.71 1.36 19.33
C SER A 848 29.10 0.18 18.44
N LEU A 849 28.44 -0.97 18.55
CA LEU A 849 28.73 -2.15 17.71
C LEU A 849 28.36 -1.95 16.23
N ILE A 850 27.26 -1.25 15.96
CA ILE A 850 26.78 -0.97 14.61
C ILE A 850 27.79 -0.13 13.82
N PRO A 851 28.21 1.07 14.28
CA PRO A 851 29.10 1.92 13.49
C PRO A 851 30.49 1.29 13.28
N ILE A 852 31.00 0.56 14.29
CA ILE A 852 32.24 -0.21 14.17
C ILE A 852 32.12 -1.26 13.06
N SER A 853 31.00 -2.00 13.03
CA SER A 853 30.80 -3.06 12.04
C SER A 853 30.65 -2.50 10.62
N ILE A 854 29.92 -1.39 10.46
CA ILE A 854 29.78 -0.69 9.17
C ILE A 854 31.16 -0.26 8.66
N ALA A 855 31.96 0.42 9.49
CA ALA A 855 33.30 0.89 9.11
C ALA A 855 34.24 -0.26 8.72
N LEU A 856 34.20 -1.38 9.45
CA LEU A 856 34.97 -2.58 9.14
C LEU A 856 34.52 -3.24 7.82
N TYR A 857 33.22 -3.31 7.54
CA TYR A 857 32.71 -3.90 6.31
C TYR A 857 33.01 -3.04 5.07
N ARG A 858 33.05 -1.72 5.18
CA ARG A 858 33.41 -0.80 4.09
C ARG A 858 34.90 -0.84 3.73
N ASN A 859 35.77 -1.09 4.70
CA ASN A 859 37.23 -1.07 4.52
C ASN A 859 37.86 -2.45 4.35
N ARG A 860 37.07 -3.48 4.05
CA ARG A 860 37.56 -4.84 3.85
C ARG A 860 37.70 -5.13 2.36
N SER A 861 38.83 -5.71 1.96
CA SER A 861 39.03 -6.23 0.60
C SER A 861 38.21 -7.47 0.31
#